data_AF-A0AAD8X6S5-F1
#
_entry.id   AF-A0AAD8X6S5-F1
#
_cell.length_a   1.000
_cell.length_b   1.000
_cell.length_c   1.000
_cell.angle_alpha   90.00
_cell.angle_beta   90.00
_cell.angle_gamma   90.00
#
_symmetry.space_group_name_H-M   'P 1'
#
loop_
_entity.id
_entity.type
_entity.pdbx_description
1 polymer ?
#
loop_
_entity_poly.entity_id
_entity_poly.type
_entity_poly.pdbx_seq_one_letter_code
_entity_poly.pdbx_strand_id
1 'polypeptide(L)'
;MAPTQDKPSSQELLQAQVDLWHHALGFVKSMALKCAMELQIPNTIQGHGGSMTPSELATKIGLHPCKLPRLRRLMRVLTVAGIFSTHEAASPDKEVVYELTPTTCLLVNDEVKSNLFPILSLILDSTVISPFLGMHSWFLDECSTSLFKKAHGLNIWEMANQDDTYNQLINNAMVSDTNFLMDIILRECGDVFLGINSLIDVAGGHGGAARAIAKEFPQIKCTVLDLPHVVAEAPTDDHVLFISGDMFKYIPPAHALFLKSIFHDWGDEDCVQLLKKCKEAIPPRDAGGKVIIVDMVVGSGPNAIVTRDTQVSFDLIMMCFEWREREEFEWKKIFMEAGFSDYKIMSVLGVRSAEVAEKGKTNKKTTGTLKPQEVVQYSLRHPLNVYNATSRSPSMKVLDDQLKHSVRPKLLGELLNVGDRGAGLIEFESPLPGLTSLEPVSDAQVDLWHHALGFVKSMALKCAMELQIPNTIQHHGGAMTPSELAIAIGLHPSKLPRLRRLMRVLTVSGIFVVHESASADKEAVYGLTPTTCLLVSDEVKSNLFPILSLMLDSTVITPFFGMKSWFLDEHSASMFKKAHGITFWEMADQDETYNQLINNAMVSDSNFLMDIILRECGDVFVGITSLIDVAGGHGGAARAIANAFPQIKCTVLDLPHVVADAPTDDHVPFISGDMFVYIPPANALFLKWIFHDWGDEDCVKILKKCKEAIPPRDAGGKVIIVDMVVGSGPNEIVTRETQVFFDLFIMYLEGIEREEFEWKKIFMESGFSEYKIISVLGVRSVIELYP
;
A
#
# COMPACT_ATOMS: atom_id res chain seq x y z
N MET A 1 38.07 -8.35 -13.49
CA MET A 1 37.00 -8.93 -14.33
C MET A 1 35.72 -8.80 -13.53
N ALA A 2 34.80 -7.93 -13.96
CA ALA A 2 33.45 -7.94 -13.40
C ALA A 2 32.86 -9.35 -13.61
N PRO A 3 32.12 -9.92 -12.66
CA PRO A 3 31.42 -11.17 -12.90
C PRO A 3 30.55 -10.96 -14.13
N THR A 4 30.64 -11.84 -15.12
CA THR A 4 29.60 -11.96 -16.15
C THR A 4 28.32 -12.28 -15.38
N GLN A 5 27.47 -11.28 -15.15
CA GLN A 5 26.11 -11.53 -14.67
C GLN A 5 25.43 -12.35 -15.77
N ASP A 6 25.04 -13.58 -15.44
CA ASP A 6 24.18 -14.37 -16.31
C ASP A 6 22.94 -13.53 -16.62
N LYS A 7 22.54 -13.49 -17.90
CA LYS A 7 21.36 -12.74 -18.33
C LYS A 7 20.16 -13.26 -17.52
N PRO A 8 19.35 -12.37 -16.90
CA PRO A 8 18.22 -12.80 -16.08
C PRO A 8 17.26 -13.68 -16.88
N SER A 9 16.75 -14.72 -16.23
CA SER A 9 15.77 -15.63 -16.83
C SER A 9 14.43 -14.92 -17.10
N SER A 10 13.61 -15.50 -17.98
CA SER A 10 12.25 -15.01 -18.23
C SER A 10 11.43 -14.88 -16.95
N GLN A 11 11.54 -15.88 -16.07
CA GLN A 11 10.77 -15.93 -14.83
C GLN A 11 11.20 -14.81 -13.87
N GLU A 12 12.50 -14.52 -13.76
CA GLU A 12 13.00 -13.41 -12.95
C GLU A 12 12.54 -12.05 -13.49
N LEU A 13 12.58 -11.86 -14.82
CA LEU A 13 12.10 -10.63 -15.45
C LEU A 13 10.59 -10.43 -15.26
N LEU A 14 9.80 -11.50 -15.44
CA LEU A 14 8.35 -11.46 -15.24
C LEU A 14 8.01 -11.18 -13.77
N GLN A 15 8.71 -11.79 -12.81
CA GLN A 15 8.49 -11.52 -11.40
C GLN A 15 8.84 -10.07 -11.05
N ALA A 16 9.99 -9.57 -11.53
CA ALA A 16 10.39 -8.17 -11.38
C ALA A 16 9.34 -7.20 -11.97
N GLN A 17 8.72 -7.54 -13.11
CA GLN A 17 7.60 -6.77 -13.66
C GLN A 17 6.37 -6.82 -12.75
N VAL A 18 5.99 -8.00 -12.22
CA VAL A 18 4.87 -8.14 -11.29
C VAL A 18 5.09 -7.28 -10.05
N ASP A 19 6.29 -7.31 -9.48
CA ASP A 19 6.63 -6.51 -8.29
C ASP A 19 6.55 -5.01 -8.58
N LEU A 20 7.03 -4.55 -9.75
CA LEU A 20 6.90 -3.16 -10.20
C LEU A 20 5.44 -2.74 -10.35
N TRP A 21 4.63 -3.58 -11.02
CA TRP A 21 3.22 -3.29 -11.26
C TRP A 21 2.41 -3.29 -9.97
N HIS A 22 2.67 -4.24 -9.07
CA HIS A 22 2.05 -4.28 -7.75
C HIS A 22 2.31 -2.98 -6.98
N HIS A 23 3.56 -2.51 -7.00
CA HIS A 23 3.97 -1.29 -6.32
C HIS A 23 3.37 -0.04 -6.99
N ALA A 24 3.38 0.03 -8.32
CA ALA A 24 2.80 1.12 -9.09
C ALA A 24 1.27 1.20 -8.92
N LEU A 25 0.58 0.06 -8.84
CA LEU A 25 -0.87 -0.01 -8.67
C LEU A 25 -1.30 -0.06 -7.19
N GLY A 26 -0.38 0.12 -6.25
CA GLY A 26 -0.70 0.21 -4.81
C GLY A 26 -1.78 1.23 -4.47
N PHE A 27 -1.86 2.34 -5.21
CA PHE A 27 -2.93 3.34 -5.05
C PHE A 27 -4.33 2.78 -5.33
N VAL A 28 -4.47 1.82 -6.24
CA VAL A 28 -5.77 1.18 -6.57
C VAL A 28 -6.35 0.50 -5.33
N LYS A 29 -5.50 -0.12 -4.50
CA LYS A 29 -5.89 -0.73 -3.22
C LYS A 29 -6.45 0.32 -2.25
N SER A 30 -5.78 1.45 -2.11
CA SER A 30 -6.22 2.56 -1.25
C SER A 30 -7.52 3.19 -1.76
N MET A 31 -7.65 3.36 -3.08
CA MET A 31 -8.85 3.94 -3.70
C MET A 31 -10.05 2.98 -3.65
N ALA A 32 -9.81 1.67 -3.72
CA ALA A 32 -10.83 0.66 -3.49
C ALA A 32 -11.38 0.74 -2.06
N LEU A 33 -10.47 0.82 -1.07
CA LEU A 33 -10.85 0.95 0.35
C LEU A 33 -11.63 2.25 0.59
N LYS A 34 -11.12 3.38 0.07
CA LYS A 34 -11.81 4.69 0.11
C LYS A 34 -13.22 4.58 -0.46
N CYS A 35 -13.37 4.02 -1.66
CA CYS A 35 -14.66 3.89 -2.32
C CYS A 35 -15.64 3.03 -1.50
N ALA A 36 -15.18 1.91 -0.94
CA ALA A 36 -16.00 1.06 -0.10
C ALA A 36 -16.47 1.76 1.20
N MET A 37 -15.60 2.55 1.81
CA MET A 37 -15.93 3.40 2.96
C MET A 37 -16.97 4.47 2.58
N GLU A 38 -16.74 5.19 1.48
CA GLU A 38 -17.62 6.26 1.02
C GLU A 38 -19.00 5.77 0.57
N LEU A 39 -19.08 4.55 0.03
CA LEU A 39 -20.33 3.85 -0.31
C LEU A 39 -20.98 3.17 0.91
N GLN A 40 -20.36 3.26 2.08
CA GLN A 40 -20.85 2.65 3.33
C GLN A 40 -21.01 1.12 3.24
N ILE A 41 -20.16 0.44 2.45
CA ILE A 41 -20.20 -1.02 2.29
C ILE A 41 -20.05 -1.75 3.64
N PRO A 42 -19.06 -1.43 4.51
CA PRO A 42 -18.90 -2.12 5.79
C PRO A 42 -20.15 -2.01 6.68
N ASN A 43 -20.67 -0.79 6.84
CA ASN A 43 -21.88 -0.51 7.64
C ASN A 43 -23.12 -1.20 7.05
N THR A 44 -23.23 -1.25 5.72
CA THR A 44 -24.34 -1.91 5.03
C THR A 44 -24.36 -3.42 5.27
N ILE A 45 -23.19 -4.07 5.18
CA ILE A 45 -23.06 -5.51 5.47
C ILE A 45 -23.31 -5.78 6.96
N GLN A 46 -22.76 -4.96 7.87
CA GLN A 46 -23.04 -5.09 9.31
C GLN A 46 -24.54 -5.02 9.60
N GLY A 47 -25.23 -4.01 9.06
CA GLY A 47 -26.66 -3.79 9.26
C GLY A 47 -27.56 -4.92 8.71
N HIS A 48 -26.99 -5.81 7.90
CA HIS A 48 -27.66 -7.00 7.35
C HIS A 48 -27.29 -8.30 8.08
N GLY A 49 -26.55 -8.22 9.18
CA GLY A 49 -26.14 -9.39 9.96
C GLY A 49 -24.74 -9.92 9.62
N GLY A 50 -23.90 -9.12 8.98
CA GLY A 50 -22.47 -9.41 8.78
C GLY A 50 -22.11 -10.11 7.48
N SER A 51 -23.09 -10.47 6.66
CA SER A 51 -22.91 -11.06 5.32
C SER A 51 -23.93 -10.54 4.31
N MET A 52 -23.57 -10.44 3.03
CA MET A 52 -24.47 -9.94 1.98
C MET A 52 -24.06 -10.41 0.57
N THR A 53 -25.04 -10.71 -0.29
CA THR A 53 -24.78 -10.99 -1.71
C THR A 53 -24.47 -9.69 -2.48
N PRO A 54 -23.77 -9.76 -3.62
CA PRO A 54 -23.50 -8.59 -4.47
C PRO A 54 -24.76 -7.84 -4.90
N SER A 55 -25.83 -8.56 -5.21
CA SER A 55 -27.10 -7.99 -5.69
C SER A 55 -27.85 -7.26 -4.57
N GLU A 56 -27.89 -7.83 -3.36
CA GLU A 56 -28.44 -7.18 -2.17
C GLU A 56 -27.63 -5.93 -1.81
N LEU A 57 -26.29 -6.01 -1.87
CA LEU A 57 -25.39 -4.90 -1.57
C LEU A 57 -25.59 -3.73 -2.54
N ALA A 58 -25.62 -4.01 -3.84
CA ALA A 58 -25.89 -3.01 -4.85
C ALA A 58 -27.25 -2.32 -4.62
N THR A 59 -28.29 -3.12 -4.33
CA THR A 59 -29.64 -2.61 -4.08
C THR A 59 -29.69 -1.72 -2.84
N LYS A 60 -29.05 -2.15 -1.74
CA LYS A 60 -29.09 -1.45 -0.46
C LYS A 60 -28.31 -0.13 -0.47
N ILE A 61 -27.22 -0.07 -1.22
CA ILE A 61 -26.43 1.16 -1.44
C ILE A 61 -27.11 2.10 -2.44
N GLY A 62 -28.03 1.59 -3.27
CA GLY A 62 -28.72 2.36 -4.30
C GLY A 62 -27.93 2.45 -5.61
N LEU A 63 -27.15 1.42 -5.96
CA LEU A 63 -26.44 1.35 -7.23
C LEU A 63 -27.39 0.92 -8.36
N HIS A 64 -27.27 1.57 -9.52
CA HIS A 64 -27.98 1.14 -10.73
C HIS A 64 -27.49 -0.27 -11.14
N PRO A 65 -28.37 -1.17 -11.64
CA PRO A 65 -27.99 -2.55 -12.03
C PRO A 65 -26.80 -2.65 -12.99
N CYS A 66 -26.58 -1.65 -13.85
CA CYS A 66 -25.44 -1.60 -14.77
C CYS A 66 -24.07 -1.54 -14.05
N LYS A 67 -24.04 -1.10 -12.78
CA LYS A 67 -22.81 -1.00 -11.98
C LYS A 67 -22.52 -2.27 -11.19
N LEU A 68 -23.43 -3.26 -11.16
CA LEU A 68 -23.22 -4.51 -10.43
C LEU A 68 -21.93 -5.25 -10.83
N PRO A 69 -21.57 -5.40 -12.13
CA PRO A 69 -20.29 -6.00 -12.50
C PRO A 69 -19.09 -5.21 -11.98
N ARG A 70 -19.18 -3.88 -11.94
CA ARG A 70 -18.11 -2.99 -11.44
C ARG A 70 -17.97 -3.09 -9.92
N LEU A 71 -19.08 -3.25 -9.21
CA LEU A 71 -19.08 -3.52 -7.77
C LEU A 71 -18.39 -4.86 -7.47
N ARG A 72 -18.65 -5.91 -8.28
CA ARG A 72 -17.97 -7.21 -8.11
C ARG A 72 -16.44 -7.08 -8.21
N ARG A 73 -15.93 -6.23 -9.10
CA ARG A 73 -14.48 -5.98 -9.25
C ARG A 73 -13.89 -5.19 -8.09
N LEU A 74 -14.59 -4.14 -7.63
CA LEU A 74 -14.22 -3.42 -6.41
C LEU A 74 -14.11 -4.38 -5.23
N MET A 75 -15.13 -5.23 -5.04
CA MET A 75 -15.14 -6.23 -3.98
C MET A 75 -14.08 -7.31 -4.18
N ARG A 76 -13.78 -7.74 -5.42
CA ARG A 76 -12.73 -8.71 -5.73
C ARG A 76 -11.35 -8.21 -5.28
N VAL A 77 -11.03 -6.93 -5.50
CA VAL A 77 -9.80 -6.32 -4.95
C VAL A 77 -9.78 -6.40 -3.43
N LEU A 78 -10.88 -6.02 -2.78
CA LEU A 78 -10.97 -5.97 -1.33
C LEU A 78 -10.99 -7.37 -0.69
N THR A 79 -11.49 -8.40 -1.38
CA THR A 79 -11.49 -9.77 -0.88
C THR A 79 -10.15 -10.47 -1.07
N VAL A 80 -9.50 -10.28 -2.23
CA VAL A 80 -8.12 -10.79 -2.45
C VAL A 80 -7.12 -10.10 -1.52
N ALA A 81 -7.35 -8.82 -1.20
CA ALA A 81 -6.57 -8.07 -0.22
C ALA A 81 -6.84 -8.49 1.24
N GLY A 82 -7.85 -9.32 1.52
CA GLY A 82 -8.21 -9.72 2.89
C GLY A 82 -9.00 -8.68 3.69
N ILE A 83 -9.46 -7.59 3.07
CA ILE A 83 -10.35 -6.61 3.71
C ILE A 83 -11.73 -7.25 3.93
N PHE A 84 -12.30 -7.90 2.92
CA PHE A 84 -13.53 -8.72 3.08
C PHE A 84 -13.20 -10.20 2.89
N SER A 85 -14.04 -11.09 3.42
CA SER A 85 -13.99 -12.52 3.06
C SER A 85 -15.16 -12.91 2.17
N THR A 86 -15.04 -14.06 1.53
CA THR A 86 -16.11 -14.62 0.70
C THR A 86 -16.36 -16.07 1.03
N HIS A 87 -17.62 -16.50 0.97
CA HIS A 87 -18.01 -17.90 0.93
C HIS A 87 -19.06 -18.14 -0.18
N GLU A 88 -19.20 -19.39 -0.60
CA GLU A 88 -20.27 -19.79 -1.52
C GLU A 88 -21.60 -19.87 -0.75
N ALA A 89 -22.64 -19.18 -1.24
CA ALA A 89 -23.98 -19.32 -0.69
C ALA A 89 -24.43 -20.78 -0.74
N ALA A 90 -25.20 -21.22 0.26
CA ALA A 90 -25.86 -22.52 0.27
C ALA A 90 -26.99 -22.66 -0.78
N SER A 91 -27.12 -21.69 -1.70
CA SER A 91 -28.16 -21.63 -2.73
C SER A 91 -27.79 -22.46 -3.97
N PRO A 92 -28.77 -22.85 -4.80
CA PRO A 92 -28.53 -23.63 -6.02
C PRO A 92 -27.61 -22.93 -7.02
N ASP A 93 -27.58 -21.59 -6.99
CA ASP A 93 -26.84 -20.74 -7.93
C ASP A 93 -25.39 -20.45 -7.48
N LYS A 94 -24.98 -20.93 -6.29
CA LYS A 94 -23.63 -20.75 -5.70
C LYS A 94 -23.13 -19.29 -5.75
N GLU A 95 -24.01 -18.33 -5.48
CA GLU A 95 -23.60 -16.92 -5.51
C GLU A 95 -22.56 -16.65 -4.40
N VAL A 96 -21.53 -15.89 -4.73
CA VAL A 96 -20.52 -15.43 -3.77
C VAL A 96 -21.19 -14.49 -2.77
N VAL A 97 -20.99 -14.72 -1.48
CA VAL A 97 -21.45 -13.85 -0.39
C VAL A 97 -20.25 -13.13 0.21
N TYR A 98 -20.36 -11.82 0.41
CA TYR A 98 -19.32 -11.01 1.07
C TYR A 98 -19.55 -10.98 2.58
N GLU A 99 -18.47 -11.09 3.35
CA GLU A 99 -18.46 -11.10 4.81
C GLU A 99 -17.45 -10.11 5.38
N LEU A 100 -17.77 -9.60 6.57
CA LEU A 100 -16.84 -8.79 7.34
C LEU A 100 -15.69 -9.66 7.90
N THR A 101 -14.47 -9.16 7.77
CA THR A 101 -13.28 -9.65 8.47
C THR A 101 -13.02 -8.82 9.73
N PRO A 102 -12.14 -9.26 10.65
CA PRO A 102 -11.66 -8.44 11.75
C PRO A 102 -11.16 -7.05 11.30
N THR A 103 -10.49 -6.97 10.15
CA THR A 103 -10.01 -5.73 9.53
C THR A 103 -11.15 -4.78 9.17
N THR A 104 -12.20 -5.26 8.49
CA THR A 104 -13.37 -4.41 8.17
C THR A 104 -14.25 -4.09 9.36
N CYS A 105 -14.25 -4.92 10.40
CA CYS A 105 -15.00 -4.62 11.63
C CYS A 105 -14.50 -3.33 12.29
N LEU A 106 -13.24 -2.93 12.08
CA LEU A 106 -12.69 -1.66 12.56
C LEU A 106 -13.22 -0.42 11.81
N LEU A 107 -13.97 -0.61 10.71
CA LEU A 107 -14.60 0.46 9.93
C LEU A 107 -16.10 0.62 10.21
N VAL A 108 -16.67 -0.25 11.03
CA VAL A 108 -18.11 -0.30 11.29
C VAL A 108 -18.45 0.65 12.44
N ASN A 109 -19.49 1.46 12.25
CA ASN A 109 -20.03 2.32 13.28
C ASN A 109 -20.84 1.47 14.29
N ASP A 110 -20.27 1.23 15.46
CA ASP A 110 -20.98 0.68 16.62
C ASP A 110 -20.82 1.69 17.77
N GLU A 111 -21.93 2.07 18.41
CA GLU A 111 -21.97 3.06 19.51
C GLU A 111 -21.08 2.68 20.70
N VAL A 112 -20.63 1.42 20.73
CA VAL A 112 -19.86 0.82 21.83
C VAL A 112 -18.37 0.61 21.49
N LYS A 113 -17.90 0.80 20.23
CA LYS A 113 -16.57 0.30 19.79
C LYS A 113 -15.64 1.32 19.13
N SER A 114 -14.34 1.01 19.24
CA SER A 114 -13.23 1.68 18.56
C SER A 114 -13.35 1.58 17.03
N ASN A 115 -13.56 2.72 16.37
CA ASN A 115 -13.77 2.82 14.92
C ASN A 115 -12.64 3.66 14.29
N LEU A 116 -12.02 3.16 13.22
CA LEU A 116 -10.94 3.82 12.47
C LEU A 116 -11.43 4.54 11.19
N PHE A 117 -12.73 4.47 10.88
CA PHE A 117 -13.30 5.11 9.70
C PHE A 117 -12.98 6.62 9.59
N PRO A 118 -13.08 7.44 10.66
CA PRO A 118 -12.77 8.87 10.54
C PRO A 118 -11.30 9.18 10.24
N ILE A 119 -10.35 8.52 10.92
CA ILE A 119 -8.92 8.76 10.67
C ILE A 119 -8.50 8.34 9.27
N LEU A 120 -9.04 7.22 8.78
CA LEU A 120 -8.77 6.77 7.41
C LEU A 120 -9.44 7.66 6.37
N SER A 121 -10.60 8.28 6.70
CA SER A 121 -11.24 9.26 5.82
C SER A 121 -10.36 10.50 5.64
N LEU A 122 -9.66 10.96 6.68
CA LEU A 122 -8.68 12.05 6.57
C LEU A 122 -7.48 11.65 5.70
N ILE A 123 -6.89 10.49 5.96
CA ILE A 123 -5.68 10.03 5.25
C ILE A 123 -5.95 9.76 3.77
N LEU A 124 -7.15 9.25 3.46
CA LEU A 124 -7.59 8.97 2.09
C LEU A 124 -8.27 10.18 1.42
N ASP A 125 -8.32 11.33 2.08
CA ASP A 125 -8.89 12.53 1.47
C ASP A 125 -8.00 13.04 0.33
N SER A 126 -8.62 13.60 -0.71
CA SER A 126 -7.86 14.08 -1.88
C SER A 126 -6.94 15.26 -1.53
N THR A 127 -7.25 16.04 -0.49
CA THR A 127 -6.37 17.11 0.01
C THR A 127 -5.04 16.55 0.55
N VAL A 128 -5.04 15.34 1.13
CA VAL A 128 -3.84 14.68 1.67
C VAL A 128 -3.11 13.89 0.60
N ILE A 129 -3.83 13.23 -0.32
CA ILE A 129 -3.22 12.40 -1.37
C ILE A 129 -2.63 13.23 -2.50
N SER A 130 -3.36 14.23 -3.02
CA SER A 130 -2.96 14.97 -4.22
C SER A 130 -1.59 15.66 -4.16
N PRO A 131 -1.08 16.17 -3.01
CA PRO A 131 0.27 16.70 -2.92
C PRO A 131 1.36 15.70 -3.35
N PHE A 132 1.13 14.41 -3.15
CA PHE A 132 2.09 13.36 -3.50
C PHE A 132 2.31 13.21 -5.01
N LEU A 133 1.33 13.60 -5.84
CA LEU A 133 1.47 13.61 -7.30
C LEU A 133 2.60 14.55 -7.77
N GLY A 134 2.86 15.61 -7.01
CA GLY A 134 3.88 16.62 -7.28
C GLY A 134 5.17 16.48 -6.45
N MET A 135 5.39 15.33 -5.79
CA MET A 135 6.49 15.17 -4.82
C MET A 135 7.88 15.43 -5.42
N HIS A 136 8.15 15.01 -6.66
CA HIS A 136 9.43 15.27 -7.33
C HIS A 136 9.72 16.77 -7.43
N SER A 137 8.71 17.56 -7.82
CA SER A 137 8.84 19.02 -7.98
C SER A 137 9.07 19.71 -6.64
N TRP A 138 8.58 19.13 -5.54
CA TRP A 138 8.87 19.60 -4.18
C TRP A 138 10.29 19.26 -3.73
N PHE A 139 10.84 18.11 -4.13
CA PHE A 139 12.24 17.77 -3.87
C PHE A 139 13.21 18.75 -4.55
N LEU A 140 12.88 19.17 -5.78
CA LEU A 140 13.68 20.11 -6.57
C LEU A 140 13.50 21.59 -6.17
N ASP A 141 12.58 21.87 -5.25
CA ASP A 141 12.26 23.23 -4.82
C ASP A 141 12.91 23.56 -3.47
N GLU A 142 13.80 24.55 -3.50
CA GLU A 142 14.57 25.02 -2.35
C GLU A 142 13.73 25.84 -1.36
N CYS A 143 12.64 26.46 -1.83
CA CYS A 143 11.88 27.46 -1.08
C CYS A 143 10.73 26.86 -0.26
N SER A 144 10.22 25.70 -0.64
CA SER A 144 9.08 25.08 0.05
C SER A 144 9.50 24.26 1.25
N THR A 145 8.89 24.59 2.40
CA THR A 145 9.12 23.94 3.69
C THR A 145 8.44 22.56 3.75
N SER A 146 7.15 22.49 3.35
CA SER A 146 6.34 21.27 3.31
C SER A 146 5.77 20.94 1.93
N LEU A 147 5.49 19.65 1.68
CA LEU A 147 4.84 19.19 0.46
C LEU A 147 3.39 19.70 0.40
N PHE A 148 2.67 19.61 1.51
CA PHE A 148 1.29 20.08 1.63
C PHE A 148 1.16 21.58 1.33
N LYS A 149 2.08 22.39 1.88
CA LYS A 149 2.11 23.83 1.67
C LYS A 149 2.52 24.20 0.25
N LYS A 150 3.39 23.43 -0.39
CA LYS A 150 3.69 23.62 -1.80
C LYS A 150 2.45 23.39 -2.68
N ALA A 151 1.68 22.35 -2.38
CA ALA A 151 0.49 22.00 -3.16
C ALA A 151 -0.67 22.98 -2.94
N HIS A 152 -0.91 23.39 -1.69
CA HIS A 152 -2.12 24.14 -1.31
C HIS A 152 -1.88 25.61 -0.93
N GLY A 153 -0.63 26.03 -0.79
CA GLY A 153 -0.25 27.37 -0.31
C GLY A 153 -0.41 27.58 1.20
N LEU A 154 -1.09 26.67 1.90
CA LEU A 154 -1.38 26.70 3.33
C LEU A 154 -0.82 25.46 4.03
N ASN A 155 -0.49 25.56 5.32
CA ASN A 155 -0.30 24.36 6.14
C ASN A 155 -1.66 23.76 6.56
N ILE A 156 -1.64 22.54 7.12
CA ILE A 156 -2.86 21.79 7.46
C ILE A 156 -3.77 22.56 8.44
N TRP A 157 -3.20 23.27 9.41
CA TRP A 157 -3.93 24.04 10.41
C TRP A 157 -4.49 25.35 9.84
N GLU A 158 -3.74 26.02 8.96
CA GLU A 158 -4.22 27.19 8.22
C GLU A 158 -5.41 26.84 7.31
N MET A 159 -5.37 25.67 6.68
CA MET A 159 -6.49 25.15 5.89
C MET A 159 -7.69 24.83 6.78
N ALA A 160 -7.49 24.14 7.90
CA ALA A 160 -8.55 23.84 8.86
C ALA A 160 -9.18 25.10 9.46
N ASN A 161 -8.44 26.21 9.59
CA ASN A 161 -9.00 27.49 10.04
C ASN A 161 -9.84 28.21 8.97
N GLN A 162 -9.68 27.84 7.69
CA GLN A 162 -10.39 28.46 6.56
C GLN A 162 -11.55 27.59 6.04
N ASP A 163 -11.53 26.29 6.31
CA ASP A 163 -12.53 25.32 5.86
C ASP A 163 -13.07 24.50 7.04
N ASP A 164 -14.28 24.85 7.49
CA ASP A 164 -14.98 24.17 8.58
C ASP A 164 -15.20 22.67 8.30
N THR A 165 -15.36 22.28 7.04
CA THR A 165 -15.56 20.87 6.66
C THR A 165 -14.26 20.09 6.88
N TYR A 166 -13.14 20.67 6.45
CA TYR A 166 -11.82 20.07 6.68
C TYR A 166 -11.44 20.06 8.16
N ASN A 167 -11.79 21.12 8.90
CA ASN A 167 -11.64 21.18 10.35
C ASN A 167 -12.37 20.03 11.06
N GLN A 168 -13.64 19.81 10.70
CA GLN A 168 -14.44 18.71 11.23
C GLN A 168 -13.84 17.34 10.87
N LEU A 169 -13.32 17.18 9.65
CA LEU A 169 -12.65 15.95 9.23
C LEU A 169 -11.45 15.63 10.12
N ILE A 170 -10.58 16.61 10.39
CA ILE A 170 -9.41 16.45 11.27
C ILE A 170 -9.86 16.15 12.70
N ASN A 171 -10.80 16.91 13.25
CA ASN A 171 -11.26 16.73 14.62
C ASN A 171 -11.88 15.35 14.83
N ASN A 172 -12.73 14.89 13.90
CA ASN A 172 -13.33 13.56 13.95
C ASN A 172 -12.26 12.45 13.86
N ALA A 173 -11.25 12.65 13.01
CA ALA A 173 -10.11 11.74 12.89
C ALA A 173 -9.31 11.63 14.20
N MET A 174 -8.98 12.76 14.82
CA MET A 174 -8.22 12.79 16.08
C MET A 174 -9.00 12.17 17.26
N VAL A 175 -10.31 12.41 17.32
CA VAL A 175 -11.19 11.81 18.35
C VAL A 175 -11.27 10.28 18.16
N SER A 176 -11.48 9.83 16.93
CA SER A 176 -11.54 8.41 16.56
C SER A 176 -10.24 7.68 16.92
N ASP A 177 -9.09 8.21 16.51
CA ASP A 177 -7.77 7.65 16.81
C ASP A 177 -7.51 7.62 18.33
N THR A 178 -7.88 8.68 19.05
CA THR A 178 -7.72 8.74 20.50
C THR A 178 -8.56 7.71 21.23
N ASN A 179 -9.85 7.58 20.88
CA ASN A 179 -10.72 6.58 21.50
C ASN A 179 -10.20 5.17 21.24
N PHE A 180 -9.78 4.88 20.00
CA PHE A 180 -9.24 3.58 19.63
C PHE A 180 -7.97 3.25 20.43
N LEU A 181 -7.01 4.19 20.46
CA LEU A 181 -5.71 3.95 21.07
C LEU A 181 -5.80 3.89 22.60
N MET A 182 -6.65 4.71 23.22
CA MET A 182 -6.78 4.74 24.68
C MET A 182 -7.45 3.49 25.24
N ASP A 183 -8.42 2.89 24.54
CA ASP A 183 -8.98 1.58 24.92
C ASP A 183 -7.87 0.52 25.07
N ILE A 184 -6.93 0.53 24.12
CA ILE A 184 -5.81 -0.42 24.12
C ILE A 184 -4.79 -0.08 25.19
N ILE A 185 -4.37 1.19 25.30
CA ILE A 185 -3.36 1.62 26.28
C ILE A 185 -3.82 1.30 27.70
N LEU A 186 -5.08 1.59 28.03
CA LEU A 186 -5.60 1.36 29.38
C LEU A 186 -5.66 -0.13 29.72
N ARG A 187 -5.96 -0.98 28.73
CA ARG A 187 -6.01 -2.44 28.89
C ARG A 187 -4.62 -3.09 28.98
N GLU A 188 -3.71 -2.74 28.08
CA GLU A 188 -2.40 -3.42 27.94
C GLU A 188 -1.26 -2.77 28.72
N CYS A 189 -1.35 -1.46 28.89
CA CYS A 189 -0.33 -0.64 29.54
C CYS A 189 -0.90 0.08 30.77
N GLY A 190 -2.02 -0.38 31.33
CA GLY A 190 -2.66 0.24 32.50
C GLY A 190 -1.72 0.37 33.71
N ASP A 191 -0.72 -0.52 33.79
CA ASP A 191 0.34 -0.51 34.79
C ASP A 191 1.20 0.77 34.75
N VAL A 192 1.32 1.44 33.60
CA VAL A 192 2.05 2.72 33.51
C VAL A 192 1.39 3.82 34.34
N PHE A 193 0.07 3.72 34.58
CA PHE A 193 -0.70 4.70 35.35
C PHE A 193 -0.70 4.43 36.87
N LEU A 194 -0.20 3.28 37.31
CA LEU A 194 -0.15 2.93 38.72
C LEU A 194 0.79 3.87 39.51
N GLY A 195 0.34 4.24 40.71
CA GLY A 195 1.09 5.13 41.62
C GLY A 195 1.07 6.62 41.24
N ILE A 196 0.36 7.00 40.18
CA ILE A 196 0.17 8.41 39.79
C ILE A 196 -0.99 9.00 40.58
N ASN A 197 -0.82 10.18 41.18
CA ASN A 197 -1.91 10.89 41.87
C ASN A 197 -2.44 12.10 41.07
N SER A 198 -1.61 12.66 40.17
CA SER A 198 -1.98 13.78 39.30
C SER A 198 -1.31 13.62 37.94
N LEU A 199 -2.08 13.80 36.87
CA LEU A 199 -1.64 13.66 35.50
C LEU A 199 -2.06 14.89 34.69
N ILE A 200 -1.13 15.46 33.93
CA ILE A 200 -1.46 16.46 32.92
C ILE A 200 -1.31 15.84 31.54
N ASP A 201 -2.40 15.85 30.78
CA ASP A 201 -2.47 15.55 29.36
C ASP A 201 -2.05 16.83 28.60
N VAL A 202 -0.82 16.85 28.08
CA VAL A 202 -0.20 18.03 27.47
C VAL A 202 -0.55 18.05 25.98
N ALA A 203 -1.11 19.18 25.54
CA ALA A 203 -1.77 19.31 24.24
C ALA A 203 -2.87 18.23 24.04
N GLY A 204 -3.63 17.97 25.10
CA GLY A 204 -4.66 16.92 25.16
C GLY A 204 -5.96 17.24 24.42
N GLY A 205 -6.04 18.37 23.71
CA GLY A 205 -7.20 18.81 22.95
C GLY A 205 -8.45 18.97 23.81
N HIS A 206 -9.54 18.34 23.38
CA HIS A 206 -10.80 18.32 24.14
C HIS A 206 -10.83 17.27 25.27
N GLY A 207 -9.69 16.69 25.66
CA GLY A 207 -9.56 15.84 26.84
C GLY A 207 -10.02 14.39 26.69
N GLY A 208 -10.02 13.84 25.47
CA GLY A 208 -10.44 12.46 25.23
C GLY A 208 -9.60 11.44 26.00
N ALA A 209 -8.27 11.56 25.95
CA ALA A 209 -7.37 10.68 26.67
C ALA A 209 -7.45 10.88 28.19
N ALA A 210 -7.41 12.14 28.65
CA ALA A 210 -7.61 12.47 30.06
C ALA A 210 -8.91 11.88 30.65
N ARG A 211 -10.04 11.95 29.93
CA ARG A 211 -11.31 11.33 30.36
C ARG A 211 -11.23 9.81 30.45
N ALA A 212 -10.64 9.17 29.44
CA ALA A 212 -10.47 7.72 29.44
C ALA A 212 -9.63 7.26 30.65
N ILE A 213 -8.54 7.97 30.93
CA ILE A 213 -7.68 7.70 32.10
C ILE A 213 -8.44 7.97 33.40
N ALA A 214 -9.15 9.09 33.54
CA ALA A 214 -9.90 9.43 34.75
C ALA A 214 -11.03 8.43 35.04
N LYS A 215 -11.66 7.88 33.99
CA LYS A 215 -12.70 6.85 34.11
C LYS A 215 -12.14 5.53 34.64
N GLU A 216 -11.01 5.07 34.10
CA GLU A 216 -10.38 3.81 34.50
C GLU A 216 -9.63 3.92 35.84
N PHE A 217 -9.06 5.09 36.12
CA PHE A 217 -8.30 5.38 37.33
C PHE A 217 -8.87 6.61 38.07
N PRO A 218 -10.02 6.49 38.76
CA PRO A 218 -10.70 7.61 39.43
C PRO A 218 -9.87 8.33 40.49
N GLN A 219 -8.80 7.70 40.99
CA GLN A 219 -7.86 8.29 41.93
C GLN A 219 -6.92 9.33 41.29
N ILE A 220 -6.75 9.30 39.97
CA ILE A 220 -5.85 10.20 39.25
C ILE A 220 -6.58 11.51 38.96
N LYS A 221 -6.08 12.61 39.51
CA LYS A 221 -6.53 13.94 39.12
C LYS A 221 -6.01 14.27 37.73
N CYS A 222 -6.88 14.19 36.73
CA CYS A 222 -6.55 14.47 35.34
C CYS A 222 -6.78 15.95 35.01
N THR A 223 -5.84 16.53 34.29
CA THR A 223 -5.91 17.90 33.81
C THR A 223 -5.42 17.95 32.37
N VAL A 224 -6.08 18.70 31.52
CA VAL A 224 -5.66 18.95 30.14
C VAL A 224 -4.99 20.32 30.08
N LEU A 225 -3.80 20.38 29.51
CA LEU A 225 -3.11 21.63 29.17
C LEU A 225 -3.19 21.82 27.66
N ASP A 226 -3.83 22.87 27.18
CA ASP A 226 -3.88 23.18 25.75
C ASP A 226 -3.91 24.69 25.50
N LEU A 227 -3.82 25.10 24.23
CA LEU A 227 -3.83 26.50 23.82
C LEU A 227 -5.16 27.17 24.23
N PRO A 228 -5.15 28.51 24.45
CA PRO A 228 -6.33 29.22 24.92
C PRO A 228 -7.59 29.05 24.06
N HIS A 229 -7.44 28.95 22.74
CA HIS A 229 -8.59 28.78 21.84
C HIS A 229 -9.18 27.37 21.91
N VAL A 230 -8.35 26.34 22.08
CA VAL A 230 -8.79 24.95 22.25
C VAL A 230 -9.52 24.77 23.58
N VAL A 231 -8.94 25.30 24.67
CA VAL A 231 -9.55 25.23 26.01
C VAL A 231 -10.87 26.01 26.07
N ALA A 232 -11.03 27.08 25.29
CA ALA A 232 -12.28 27.84 25.25
C ALA A 232 -13.45 27.04 24.66
N GLU A 233 -13.16 26.06 23.81
CA GLU A 233 -14.14 25.17 23.15
C GLU A 233 -14.28 23.80 23.84
N ALA A 234 -13.46 23.56 24.88
CA ALA A 234 -13.48 22.31 25.62
C ALA A 234 -14.81 22.08 26.36
N PRO A 235 -15.28 20.82 26.42
CA PRO A 235 -16.50 20.50 27.14
C PRO A 235 -16.32 20.71 28.66
N THR A 236 -17.39 21.09 29.35
CA THR A 236 -17.43 21.08 30.82
C THR A 236 -17.41 19.65 31.34
N ASP A 237 -16.49 19.34 32.26
CA ASP A 237 -16.26 17.99 32.79
C ASP A 237 -15.99 18.04 34.30
N ASP A 238 -16.67 17.19 35.07
CA ASP A 238 -16.52 17.13 36.53
C ASP A 238 -15.26 16.37 37.00
N HIS A 239 -14.66 15.57 36.11
CA HIS A 239 -13.53 14.68 36.38
C HIS A 239 -12.22 15.17 35.74
N VAL A 240 -12.30 16.01 34.71
CA VAL A 240 -11.14 16.56 34.00
C VAL A 240 -11.13 18.08 34.08
N LEU A 241 -10.02 18.64 34.57
CA LEU A 241 -9.80 20.09 34.58
C LEU A 241 -9.11 20.53 33.30
N PHE A 242 -9.42 21.73 32.81
CA PHE A 242 -8.74 22.33 31.66
C PHE A 242 -7.94 23.56 32.08
N ILE A 243 -6.69 23.64 31.63
CA ILE A 243 -5.78 24.76 31.85
C ILE A 243 -5.35 25.29 30.49
N SER A 244 -5.60 26.58 30.24
CA SER A 244 -5.08 27.25 29.06
C SER A 244 -3.61 27.62 29.23
N GLY A 245 -2.79 27.31 28.23
CA GLY A 245 -1.35 27.59 28.29
C GLY A 245 -0.61 27.17 27.02
N ASP A 246 0.68 27.38 27.04
CA ASP A 246 1.59 27.05 25.94
C ASP A 246 2.68 26.13 26.50
N MET A 247 2.70 24.89 26.02
CA MET A 247 3.57 23.83 26.54
C MET A 247 5.07 24.14 26.39
N PHE A 248 5.46 24.97 25.42
CA PHE A 248 6.85 25.40 25.24
C PHE A 248 7.26 26.49 26.24
N LYS A 249 6.27 27.23 26.79
CA LYS A 249 6.52 28.27 27.79
C LYS A 249 6.49 27.69 29.20
N TYR A 250 5.42 26.98 29.56
CA TYR A 250 5.21 26.49 30.91
C TYR A 250 4.26 25.29 30.95
N ILE A 251 4.67 24.25 31.68
CA ILE A 251 3.85 23.09 32.01
C ILE A 251 3.67 23.08 33.54
N PRO A 252 2.44 23.09 34.08
CA PRO A 252 2.23 23.04 35.53
C PRO A 252 2.78 21.74 36.15
N PRO A 253 3.20 21.76 37.43
CA PRO A 253 3.70 20.55 38.09
C PRO A 253 2.65 19.45 38.24
N ALA A 254 3.01 18.21 37.91
CA ALA A 254 2.18 17.01 38.08
C ALA A 254 3.05 15.78 38.38
N HIS A 255 2.47 14.71 38.93
CA HIS A 255 3.22 13.45 39.11
C HIS A 255 3.61 12.84 37.77
N ALA A 256 2.71 12.91 36.79
CA ALA A 256 3.01 12.46 35.45
C ALA A 256 2.51 13.44 34.39
N LEU A 257 3.18 13.42 33.25
CA LEU A 257 2.74 14.09 32.03
C LEU A 257 2.44 13.02 30.98
N PHE A 258 1.34 13.18 30.27
CA PHE A 258 0.94 12.33 29.16
C PHE A 258 1.00 13.16 27.87
N LEU A 259 1.70 12.66 26.85
CA LEU A 259 1.82 13.28 25.54
C LEU A 259 1.51 12.25 24.47
N LYS A 260 0.37 12.38 23.80
CA LYS A 260 -0.05 11.50 22.70
C LYS A 260 0.05 12.24 21.38
N SER A 261 0.78 11.69 20.41
CA SER A 261 0.82 12.24 19.05
C SER A 261 1.24 13.71 19.05
N ILE A 262 2.29 14.02 19.81
CA ILE A 262 2.80 15.39 19.96
C ILE A 262 4.17 15.49 19.31
N PHE A 263 5.14 14.69 19.75
CA PHE A 263 6.52 14.88 19.31
C PHE A 263 6.73 14.58 17.83
N HIS A 264 5.83 13.80 17.22
CA HIS A 264 5.88 13.58 15.78
C HIS A 264 5.67 14.85 14.94
N ASP A 265 5.07 15.90 15.50
CA ASP A 265 4.81 17.17 14.80
C ASP A 265 6.01 18.12 14.79
N TRP A 266 7.07 17.81 15.55
CA TRP A 266 8.16 18.73 15.85
C TRP A 266 9.53 18.20 15.45
N GLY A 267 10.46 19.12 15.18
CA GLY A 267 11.88 18.82 14.99
C GLY A 267 12.58 18.41 16.28
N ASP A 268 13.75 17.78 16.17
CA ASP A 268 14.46 17.21 17.33
C ASP A 268 14.81 18.29 18.38
N GLU A 269 15.21 19.50 17.95
CA GLU A 269 15.51 20.60 18.86
C GLU A 269 14.30 21.04 19.69
N ASP A 270 13.12 21.07 19.08
CA ASP A 270 11.86 21.43 19.74
C ASP A 270 11.41 20.30 20.67
N CYS A 271 11.54 19.03 20.26
CA CYS A 271 11.28 17.88 21.12
C CYS A 271 12.16 17.91 22.38
N VAL A 272 13.47 18.19 22.22
CA VAL A 272 14.40 18.31 23.36
C VAL A 272 14.01 19.48 24.28
N GLN A 273 13.59 20.61 23.72
CA GLN A 273 13.11 21.76 24.51
C GLN A 273 11.85 21.42 25.30
N LEU A 274 10.85 20.80 24.65
CA LEU A 274 9.62 20.38 25.29
C LEU A 274 9.88 19.36 26.40
N LEU A 275 10.72 18.35 26.14
CA LEU A 275 11.10 17.36 27.15
C LEU A 275 11.84 17.98 28.35
N LYS A 276 12.65 19.03 28.15
CA LYS A 276 13.24 19.79 29.26
C LYS A 276 12.15 20.44 30.12
N LYS A 277 11.10 21.00 29.51
CA LYS A 277 9.93 21.52 30.24
C LYS A 277 9.17 20.43 30.97
N CYS A 278 8.96 19.29 30.33
CA CYS A 278 8.34 18.13 30.97
C CYS A 278 9.13 17.71 32.22
N LYS A 279 10.46 17.63 32.11
CA LYS A 279 11.37 17.27 33.21
C LYS A 279 11.38 18.28 34.37
N GLU A 280 11.15 19.56 34.08
CA GLU A 280 10.98 20.62 35.09
C GLU A 280 9.67 20.45 35.87
N ALA A 281 8.61 19.96 35.21
CA ALA A 281 7.27 19.85 35.77
C ALA A 281 7.01 18.54 36.55
N ILE A 282 7.81 17.49 36.35
CA ILE A 282 7.66 16.22 37.08
C ILE A 282 8.58 16.12 38.31
N PRO A 283 8.16 15.40 39.37
CA PRO A 283 9.04 15.08 40.48
C PRO A 283 10.15 14.09 40.06
N PRO A 284 11.17 13.86 40.91
CA PRO A 284 12.15 12.81 40.67
C PRO A 284 11.53 11.40 40.68
N ARG A 285 12.21 10.42 40.07
CA ARG A 285 11.73 9.03 39.94
C ARG A 285 11.38 8.36 41.27
N ASP A 286 12.14 8.63 42.34
CA ASP A 286 11.89 8.09 43.67
C ASP A 286 10.62 8.64 44.32
N ALA A 287 10.12 9.77 43.83
CA ALA A 287 8.81 10.33 44.16
C ALA A 287 7.73 9.98 43.11
N GLY A 288 8.02 9.03 42.21
CA GLY A 288 7.07 8.50 41.22
C GLY A 288 6.92 9.34 39.94
N GLY A 289 7.80 10.31 39.70
CA GLY A 289 7.69 11.20 38.55
C GLY A 289 8.07 10.56 37.22
N LYS A 290 7.19 10.67 36.21
CA LYS A 290 7.41 10.09 34.86
C LYS A 290 6.75 10.91 33.74
N VAL A 291 7.31 10.83 32.54
CA VAL A 291 6.68 11.30 31.30
C VAL A 291 6.25 10.07 30.51
N ILE A 292 4.98 10.01 30.12
CA ILE A 292 4.39 8.95 29.30
C ILE A 292 4.15 9.55 27.91
N ILE A 293 4.80 8.98 26.91
CA ILE A 293 4.74 9.40 25.52
C ILE A 293 4.10 8.28 24.73
N VAL A 294 3.20 8.63 23.81
CA VAL A 294 2.53 7.69 22.93
C VAL A 294 2.70 8.20 21.50
N ASP A 295 3.65 7.61 20.79
CA ASP A 295 4.00 7.94 19.41
C ASP A 295 4.36 6.67 18.62
N MET A 296 4.60 6.80 17.31
CA MET A 296 5.12 5.69 16.52
C MET A 296 6.64 5.63 16.63
N VAL A 297 7.17 4.43 16.89
CA VAL A 297 8.60 4.16 16.84
C VAL A 297 8.87 3.27 15.64
N VAL A 298 9.50 3.84 14.62
CA VAL A 298 9.81 3.15 13.36
C VAL A 298 10.78 1.99 13.64
N GLY A 299 10.44 0.80 13.14
CA GLY A 299 11.23 -0.42 13.33
C GLY A 299 11.02 -1.11 14.69
N SER A 300 10.12 -0.61 15.53
CA SER A 300 9.67 -1.30 16.76
C SER A 300 8.45 -2.19 16.50
N GLY A 301 8.19 -3.16 17.38
CA GLY A 301 7.06 -4.09 17.28
C GLY A 301 7.42 -5.44 16.65
N PRO A 302 6.43 -6.32 16.40
CA PRO A 302 6.65 -7.60 15.74
C PRO A 302 7.37 -7.40 14.39
N ASN A 303 8.36 -8.24 14.10
CA ASN A 303 9.26 -8.07 12.94
C ASN A 303 8.60 -8.45 11.59
N ALA A 304 7.28 -8.25 11.46
CA ALA A 304 6.53 -8.51 10.25
C ALA A 304 6.84 -7.42 9.20
N ILE A 305 7.09 -7.87 7.97
CA ILE A 305 7.38 -6.98 6.84
C ILE A 305 6.27 -5.94 6.66
N VAL A 306 5.01 -6.36 6.80
CA VAL A 306 3.83 -5.48 6.69
C VAL A 306 3.85 -4.36 7.73
N THR A 307 4.15 -4.67 9.00
CA THR A 307 4.23 -3.64 10.06
C THR A 307 5.31 -2.61 9.74
N ARG A 308 6.51 -3.06 9.34
CA ARG A 308 7.62 -2.17 8.98
C ARG A 308 7.26 -1.30 7.77
N ASP A 309 6.66 -1.90 6.76
CA ASP A 309 6.22 -1.22 5.54
C ASP A 309 5.14 -0.15 5.83
N THR A 310 4.19 -0.45 6.71
CA THR A 310 3.19 0.52 7.20
C THR A 310 3.85 1.67 7.96
N GLN A 311 4.79 1.39 8.87
CA GLN A 311 5.50 2.43 9.64
C GLN A 311 6.27 3.40 8.74
N VAL A 312 7.02 2.90 7.76
CA VAL A 312 7.79 3.77 6.86
C VAL A 312 6.90 4.53 5.88
N SER A 313 5.77 3.94 5.46
CA SER A 313 4.78 4.63 4.64
C SER A 313 4.08 5.73 5.42
N PHE A 314 3.76 5.49 6.70
CA PHE A 314 3.20 6.49 7.60
C PHE A 314 4.21 7.63 7.84
N ASP A 315 5.49 7.31 8.04
CA ASP A 315 6.54 8.33 8.12
C ASP A 315 6.58 9.18 6.83
N LEU A 316 6.43 8.59 5.64
CA LEU A 316 6.38 9.38 4.40
C LEU A 316 5.12 10.28 4.31
N ILE A 317 3.99 9.89 4.93
CA ILE A 317 2.83 10.79 5.13
C ILE A 317 3.20 11.96 6.03
N MET A 318 3.83 11.70 7.17
CA MET A 318 4.24 12.75 8.11
C MET A 318 5.16 13.78 7.43
N MET A 319 6.02 13.33 6.51
CA MET A 319 6.87 14.22 5.71
C MET A 319 6.06 15.27 4.94
N CYS A 320 4.83 14.95 4.52
CA CYS A 320 3.97 15.87 3.78
C CYS A 320 3.70 17.16 4.57
N PHE A 321 3.63 17.04 5.89
CA PHE A 321 3.29 18.10 6.84
C PHE A 321 4.51 18.69 7.58
N GLU A 322 5.74 18.36 7.16
CA GLU A 322 7.01 18.64 7.86
C GLU A 322 7.24 17.83 9.14
N TRP A 323 6.35 16.89 9.42
CA TRP A 323 6.37 16.04 10.60
C TRP A 323 7.22 14.80 10.38
N ARG A 324 7.46 14.04 11.47
CA ARG A 324 8.42 12.93 11.47
C ARG A 324 8.12 11.86 12.51
N GLU A 325 8.18 10.60 12.07
CA GLU A 325 8.27 9.44 12.95
C GLU A 325 9.74 9.02 13.12
N ARG A 326 10.09 8.55 14.31
CA ARG A 326 11.48 8.34 14.73
C ARG A 326 11.78 6.88 15.00
N GLU A 327 13.01 6.47 14.67
CA GLU A 327 13.53 5.18 15.12
C GLU A 327 13.95 5.23 16.60
N GLU A 328 14.06 4.08 17.26
CA GLU A 328 14.41 4.00 18.69
C GLU A 328 15.72 4.73 19.03
N PHE A 329 16.73 4.67 18.16
CA PHE A 329 18.01 5.34 18.41
C PHE A 329 17.89 6.87 18.36
N GLU A 330 16.96 7.41 17.56
CA GLU A 330 16.68 8.85 17.47
C GLU A 330 15.96 9.31 18.75
N TRP A 331 14.97 8.55 19.21
CA TRP A 331 14.31 8.76 20.50
C TRP A 331 15.29 8.75 21.68
N LYS A 332 16.18 7.75 21.72
CA LYS A 332 17.24 7.66 22.73
C LYS A 332 18.09 8.92 22.77
N LYS A 333 18.52 9.41 21.60
CA LYS A 333 19.33 10.64 21.50
C LYS A 333 18.58 11.83 22.09
N ILE A 334 17.31 12.01 21.71
CA ILE A 334 16.45 13.10 22.19
C ILE A 334 16.26 13.04 23.72
N PHE A 335 15.95 11.86 24.27
CA PHE A 335 15.79 11.68 25.72
C PHE A 335 17.07 12.03 26.48
N MET A 336 18.22 11.57 25.99
CA MET A 336 19.52 11.83 26.60
C MET A 336 19.90 13.33 26.54
N GLU A 337 19.64 14.01 25.42
CA GLU A 337 19.88 15.45 25.26
C GLU A 337 18.94 16.33 26.11
N ALA A 338 17.71 15.86 26.35
CA ALA A 338 16.80 16.45 27.34
C ALA A 338 17.20 16.14 28.79
N GLY A 339 18.16 15.24 28.98
CA GLY A 339 18.74 14.86 30.27
C GLY A 339 17.91 13.83 31.04
N PHE A 340 17.07 13.06 30.37
CA PHE A 340 16.53 11.82 30.93
C PHE A 340 17.65 10.77 30.92
N SER A 341 17.80 10.03 32.02
CA SER A 341 18.88 9.05 32.18
C SER A 341 18.39 7.61 32.10
N ASP A 342 17.07 7.41 32.03
CA ASP A 342 16.41 6.12 31.93
C ASP A 342 15.11 6.30 31.13
N TYR A 343 14.84 5.34 30.25
CA TYR A 343 13.60 5.28 29.47
C TYR A 343 13.26 3.82 29.17
N LYS A 344 11.97 3.55 28.99
CA LYS A 344 11.44 2.23 28.60
C LYS A 344 10.52 2.42 27.41
N ILE A 345 10.77 1.71 26.32
CA ILE A 345 9.84 1.62 25.19
C ILE A 345 9.02 0.34 25.34
N MET A 346 7.71 0.47 25.28
CA MET A 346 6.73 -0.61 25.33
C MET A 346 5.99 -0.62 23.99
N SER A 347 6.06 -1.74 23.25
CA SER A 347 5.22 -1.92 22.08
C SER A 347 3.78 -2.09 22.55
N VAL A 348 2.87 -1.20 22.17
CA VAL A 348 1.48 -1.20 22.65
C VAL A 348 0.57 -1.96 21.69
N LEU A 349 0.64 -1.65 20.40
CA LEU A 349 -0.14 -2.32 19.36
C LEU A 349 0.37 -1.95 17.96
N GLY A 350 0.47 -2.93 17.07
CA GLY A 350 0.76 -2.71 15.65
C GLY A 350 1.93 -1.77 15.38
N VAL A 351 1.62 -0.55 14.93
CA VAL A 351 2.60 0.49 14.57
C VAL A 351 2.92 1.50 15.69
N ARG A 352 2.25 1.43 16.86
CA ARG A 352 2.39 2.41 17.95
C ARG A 352 3.17 1.86 19.14
N SER A 353 3.91 2.76 19.80
CA SER A 353 4.71 2.48 20.99
C SER A 353 4.37 3.48 22.09
N ALA A 354 4.52 3.04 23.35
CA ALA A 354 4.50 3.89 24.51
C ALA A 354 5.92 4.00 25.05
N GLU A 355 6.44 5.21 25.20
CA GLU A 355 7.70 5.47 25.88
C GLU A 355 7.45 6.04 27.27
N VAL A 356 8.11 5.48 28.27
CA VAL A 356 8.13 6.01 29.62
C VAL A 356 9.53 6.54 29.89
N ALA A 357 9.66 7.85 30.08
CA ALA A 357 10.93 8.51 30.40
C ALA A 357 10.93 8.97 31.87
N GLU A 358 12.01 8.64 32.60
CA GLU A 358 12.12 8.90 34.04
C GLU A 358 13.35 9.74 34.40
N LYS A 359 13.20 10.60 35.41
CA LYS A 359 14.31 11.43 35.90
C LYS A 359 15.29 10.59 36.73
N GLY A 360 16.59 10.73 36.48
CA GLY A 360 17.63 10.04 37.26
C GLY A 360 17.55 10.31 38.77
N LYS A 361 18.02 9.35 39.57
CA LYS A 361 18.03 9.45 41.04
C LYS A 361 18.73 10.74 41.49
N THR A 362 18.17 11.44 42.47
CA THR A 362 18.85 12.56 43.13
C THR A 362 19.99 12.01 43.99
N ASN A 363 21.19 11.87 43.40
CA ASN A 363 22.38 11.57 44.17
C ASN A 363 22.67 12.75 45.11
N LYS A 364 22.35 12.61 46.41
CA LYS A 364 23.05 13.37 47.44
C LYS A 364 24.53 13.10 47.24
N LYS A 365 25.30 14.14 46.92
CA LYS A 365 26.75 14.07 46.72
C LYS A 365 27.41 13.29 47.86
N THR A 366 27.82 12.07 47.58
CA THR A 366 28.97 11.42 48.23
C THR A 366 29.98 11.13 47.14
N THR A 367 31.10 11.84 47.23
CA THR A 367 32.29 11.66 46.40
C THR A 367 32.79 10.21 46.53
N GLY A 368 32.63 9.42 45.47
CA GLY A 368 33.17 8.07 45.38
C GLY A 368 33.35 7.69 43.92
N THR A 369 34.61 7.58 43.50
CA THR A 369 35.06 7.14 42.17
C THR A 369 34.39 5.83 41.74
N LEU A 370 33.67 5.88 40.61
CA LEU A 370 33.10 4.71 39.92
C LEU A 370 34.19 4.02 39.09
N LYS A 371 34.36 2.71 39.29
CA LYS A 371 35.06 1.81 38.35
C LYS A 371 34.06 1.32 37.28
N PRO A 372 34.50 1.02 36.05
CA PRO A 372 33.61 0.53 35.00
C PRO A 372 33.21 -0.93 35.30
N GLN A 373 31.90 -1.21 35.28
CA GLN A 373 31.38 -2.58 35.24
C GLN A 373 30.97 -2.95 33.82
N GLU A 374 31.24 -4.21 33.50
CA GLU A 374 31.22 -4.83 32.19
C GLU A 374 29.82 -4.84 31.55
N VAL A 375 29.76 -4.39 30.29
CA VAL A 375 28.61 -4.58 29.40
C VAL A 375 28.68 -6.01 28.88
N VAL A 376 27.76 -6.87 29.30
CA VAL A 376 27.57 -8.19 28.71
C VAL A 376 26.87 -8.01 27.35
N GLN A 377 27.66 -8.06 26.28
CA GLN A 377 27.18 -8.18 24.91
C GLN A 377 26.54 -9.55 24.70
N TYR A 378 25.24 -9.61 24.39
CA TYR A 378 24.68 -10.76 23.69
C TYR A 378 25.01 -10.64 22.20
N SER A 379 25.99 -11.43 21.77
CA SER A 379 26.41 -11.61 20.38
C SER A 379 25.35 -12.39 19.60
N LEU A 380 24.60 -11.70 18.73
CA LEU A 380 23.88 -12.32 17.61
C LEU A 380 24.91 -12.90 16.61
N ARG A 381 24.95 -14.22 16.46
CA ARG A 381 25.61 -14.89 15.32
C ARG A 381 24.57 -15.60 14.47
N HIS A 382 24.55 -15.18 13.20
CA HIS A 382 23.94 -15.68 11.94
C HIS A 382 23.86 -17.21 11.73
N PRO A 383 23.22 -17.76 10.65
CA PRO A 383 22.79 -17.11 9.39
C PRO A 383 21.40 -17.47 8.81
N LEU A 384 21.03 -16.64 7.84
CA LEU A 384 20.14 -16.84 6.68
C LEU A 384 20.07 -18.27 6.10
N ASN A 385 18.88 -18.69 5.70
CA ASN A 385 18.57 -19.66 4.63
C ASN A 385 17.15 -19.33 4.13
N VAL A 386 16.95 -18.65 2.99
CA VAL A 386 16.83 -19.21 1.63
C VAL A 386 16.01 -20.50 1.59
N TYR A 387 14.77 -20.43 1.12
CA TYR A 387 14.02 -21.59 0.65
C TYR A 387 13.40 -21.30 -0.72
N ASN A 388 14.06 -21.82 -1.76
CA ASN A 388 13.48 -22.12 -3.05
C ASN A 388 12.89 -23.55 -3.04
N ALA A 389 11.92 -23.75 -3.92
CA ALA A 389 11.03 -24.89 -3.97
C ALA A 389 11.59 -26.18 -4.65
N THR A 390 10.89 -27.28 -4.34
CA THR A 390 10.60 -28.51 -5.14
C THR A 390 11.70 -29.53 -5.53
N SER A 391 11.55 -30.77 -5.00
CA SER A 391 11.47 -32.00 -5.81
C SER A 391 10.84 -33.18 -5.03
N ARG A 392 10.04 -34.00 -5.72
CA ARG A 392 9.28 -35.16 -5.21
C ARG A 392 10.14 -36.45 -5.23
N SER A 393 10.15 -37.26 -4.16
CA SER A 393 9.55 -38.62 -4.01
C SER A 393 10.57 -39.64 -3.41
N PRO A 394 10.20 -40.90 -3.05
CA PRO A 394 9.55 -41.32 -1.81
C PRO A 394 10.33 -42.42 -1.02
N SER A 395 10.13 -42.59 0.30
CA SER A 395 10.01 -43.91 0.98
C SER A 395 10.10 -43.88 2.53
N MET A 396 9.22 -44.70 3.14
CA MET A 396 9.30 -45.46 4.41
C MET A 396 9.65 -44.73 5.72
N LYS A 397 8.67 -44.62 6.64
CA LYS A 397 8.34 -45.61 7.71
C LYS A 397 9.51 -45.88 8.67
N VAL A 398 9.30 -45.51 9.95
CA VAL A 398 9.54 -46.25 11.21
C VAL A 398 9.80 -45.21 12.31
N LEU A 399 8.83 -44.99 13.20
CA LEU A 399 8.94 -45.04 14.68
C LEU A 399 7.69 -44.35 15.29
N ASP A 400 6.56 -45.05 15.17
CA ASP A 400 5.36 -44.82 15.97
C ASP A 400 5.14 -46.13 16.73
N ASP A 401 5.82 -46.30 17.88
CA ASP A 401 5.59 -47.47 18.76
C ASP A 401 6.25 -47.40 20.14
N GLN A 402 6.40 -46.23 20.75
CA GLN A 402 6.70 -46.13 22.18
C GLN A 402 6.06 -44.89 22.80
N LEU A 403 4.81 -45.04 23.27
CA LEU A 403 4.25 -44.40 24.49
C LEU A 403 2.72 -44.58 24.54
N LYS A 404 2.27 -45.84 24.57
CA LYS A 404 0.97 -46.21 25.13
C LYS A 404 1.20 -47.40 26.05
N HIS A 405 1.23 -47.17 27.36
CA HIS A 405 0.40 -47.90 28.32
C HIS A 405 0.64 -47.42 29.76
N SER A 406 -0.46 -46.93 30.35
CA SER A 406 -0.86 -47.10 31.76
C SER A 406 -0.17 -46.24 32.83
N VAL A 407 -0.91 -45.28 33.40
CA VAL A 407 -1.53 -45.35 34.74
C VAL A 407 -2.05 -43.94 35.14
N ARG A 408 -3.35 -43.86 35.48
CA ARG A 408 -4.01 -42.84 36.34
C ARG A 408 -4.97 -43.64 37.25
N PRO A 409 -5.49 -43.15 38.40
CA PRO A 409 -5.42 -41.78 38.96
C PRO A 409 -5.18 -41.73 40.51
N LYS A 410 -5.19 -40.50 41.07
CA LYS A 410 -5.33 -40.09 42.48
C LYS A 410 -4.05 -39.97 43.32
N LEU A 411 -3.57 -38.73 43.46
CA LEU A 411 -3.30 -38.04 44.73
C LEU A 411 -2.70 -36.66 44.39
N LEU A 412 -3.52 -35.61 44.39
CA LEU A 412 -3.03 -34.23 44.47
C LEU A 412 -4.16 -33.32 45.00
N GLY A 413 -4.72 -33.70 46.15
CA GLY A 413 -5.32 -32.76 47.08
C GLY A 413 -4.32 -32.60 48.22
N GLU A 414 -4.10 -31.37 48.67
CA GLU A 414 -3.13 -30.97 49.71
C GLU A 414 -1.70 -30.72 49.22
N LEU A 415 -1.46 -29.56 48.57
CA LEU A 415 -0.19 -28.81 48.73
C LEU A 415 -0.17 -27.39 48.13
N LEU A 416 -1.31 -26.70 48.00
CA LEU A 416 -1.31 -25.26 47.72
C LEU A 416 -2.45 -24.60 48.50
N ASN A 417 -2.15 -24.23 49.74
CA ASN A 417 -3.02 -23.41 50.58
C ASN A 417 -2.16 -22.34 51.25
N VAL A 418 -1.93 -21.24 50.54
CA VAL A 418 -1.47 -19.98 51.15
C VAL A 418 -2.11 -18.81 50.39
N GLY A 419 -3.10 -18.19 51.02
CA GLY A 419 -3.17 -16.72 51.11
C GLY A 419 -3.96 -15.99 50.03
N ASP A 420 -5.26 -16.17 50.04
CA ASP A 420 -6.25 -15.26 49.44
C ASP A 420 -6.14 -13.85 50.09
N ARG A 421 -5.79 -12.84 49.28
CA ARG A 421 -6.08 -11.42 49.53
C ARG A 421 -6.60 -10.85 48.22
N GLY A 422 -7.91 -10.62 48.18
CA GLY A 422 -8.64 -10.20 47.00
C GLY A 422 -8.08 -8.96 46.32
N ALA A 423 -7.72 -9.13 45.07
CA ALA A 423 -7.88 -8.11 44.04
C ALA A 423 -9.04 -8.59 43.17
N GLY A 424 -10.14 -7.82 43.14
CA GLY A 424 -11.23 -8.10 42.22
C GLY A 424 -10.72 -7.97 40.80
N LEU A 425 -10.54 -9.11 40.12
CA LEU A 425 -10.37 -9.15 38.68
C LEU A 425 -11.72 -8.76 38.06
N ILE A 426 -11.77 -7.56 37.49
CA ILE A 426 -12.87 -7.14 36.63
C ILE A 426 -12.77 -8.00 35.36
N GLU A 427 -13.79 -8.82 35.10
CA GLU A 427 -13.93 -9.53 33.82
C GLU A 427 -14.20 -8.49 32.73
N PHE A 428 -13.27 -8.37 31.78
CA PHE A 428 -13.43 -7.54 30.57
C PHE A 428 -14.22 -8.33 29.52
N GLU A 429 -15.42 -7.86 29.17
CA GLU A 429 -16.13 -8.34 27.97
C GLU A 429 -15.44 -7.80 26.71
N SER A 430 -15.14 -8.69 25.76
CA SER A 430 -14.46 -8.36 24.50
C SER A 430 -15.34 -7.51 23.58
N PRO A 431 -14.80 -6.46 22.92
CA PRO A 431 -15.56 -5.65 21.97
C PRO A 431 -15.88 -6.36 20.65
N LEU A 432 -15.48 -7.60 20.43
CA LEU A 432 -15.85 -8.39 19.25
C LEU A 432 -16.39 -9.76 19.71
N PRO A 433 -17.58 -10.21 19.27
CA PRO A 433 -18.07 -11.53 19.66
C PRO A 433 -17.05 -12.60 19.24
N GLY A 434 -16.41 -13.26 20.20
CA GLY A 434 -15.53 -14.42 19.98
C GLY A 434 -14.02 -14.15 19.94
N LEU A 435 -13.54 -12.92 20.15
CA LEU A 435 -12.11 -12.62 20.23
C LEU A 435 -11.67 -12.45 21.68
N THR A 436 -11.07 -13.49 22.24
CA THR A 436 -10.54 -13.52 23.62
C THR A 436 -9.09 -13.01 23.72
N SER A 437 -8.46 -12.61 22.61
CA SER A 437 -7.09 -12.07 22.53
C SER A 437 -6.98 -10.83 21.64
N LEU A 438 -5.94 -10.01 21.85
CA LEU A 438 -5.72 -8.72 21.17
C LEU A 438 -4.85 -8.75 19.93
N GLU A 439 -4.06 -9.81 19.76
CA GLU A 439 -3.23 -10.02 18.56
C GLU A 439 -4.06 -9.85 17.27
N PRO A 440 -5.30 -10.38 17.16
CA PRO A 440 -6.09 -10.22 15.94
C PRO A 440 -6.59 -8.79 15.69
N VAL A 441 -6.76 -7.97 16.74
CA VAL A 441 -7.12 -6.54 16.60
C VAL A 441 -5.90 -5.72 16.18
N SER A 442 -4.71 -6.06 16.69
CA SER A 442 -3.43 -5.49 16.27
C SER A 442 -3.15 -5.74 14.80
N ASP A 443 -3.25 -7.00 14.38
CA ASP A 443 -3.00 -7.40 13.00
C ASP A 443 -4.02 -6.74 12.06
N ALA A 444 -5.31 -6.76 12.44
CA ALA A 444 -6.37 -6.07 11.70
C ALA A 444 -6.11 -4.56 11.54
N GLN A 445 -5.60 -3.88 12.57
CA GLN A 445 -5.25 -2.46 12.47
C GLN A 445 -4.08 -2.25 11.51
N VAL A 446 -3.01 -3.04 11.62
CA VAL A 446 -1.83 -2.93 10.76
C VAL A 446 -2.20 -3.17 9.30
N ASP A 447 -3.01 -4.19 9.03
CA ASP A 447 -3.50 -4.50 7.70
C ASP A 447 -4.31 -3.32 7.16
N LEU A 448 -5.25 -2.79 7.93
CA LEU A 448 -6.08 -1.68 7.49
C LEU A 448 -5.25 -0.44 7.11
N TRP A 449 -4.25 -0.10 7.93
CA TRP A 449 -3.30 0.98 7.62
C TRP A 449 -2.45 0.66 6.38
N HIS A 450 -1.94 -0.57 6.26
CA HIS A 450 -1.18 -1.01 5.08
C HIS A 450 -1.99 -0.83 3.79
N HIS A 451 -3.30 -1.13 3.83
CA HIS A 451 -4.20 -0.92 2.70
C HIS A 451 -4.47 0.56 2.41
N ALA A 452 -4.74 1.36 3.44
CA ALA A 452 -4.98 2.80 3.30
C ALA A 452 -3.75 3.54 2.77
N LEU A 453 -2.54 3.11 3.14
CA LEU A 453 -1.27 3.71 2.74
C LEU A 453 -0.69 3.14 1.44
N GLY A 454 -1.38 2.22 0.76
CA GLY A 454 -0.94 1.64 -0.52
C GLY A 454 -0.57 2.69 -1.57
N PHE A 455 -1.24 3.84 -1.62
CA PHE A 455 -0.90 4.93 -2.54
C PHE A 455 0.50 5.52 -2.29
N VAL A 456 0.99 5.51 -1.06
CA VAL A 456 2.31 6.05 -0.70
C VAL A 456 3.43 5.35 -1.46
N LYS A 457 3.29 4.03 -1.64
CA LYS A 457 4.22 3.20 -2.44
C LYS A 457 4.26 3.65 -3.90
N SER A 458 3.09 3.77 -4.51
CA SER A 458 2.96 4.23 -5.90
C SER A 458 3.56 5.62 -6.08
N MET A 459 3.33 6.53 -5.13
CA MET A 459 3.85 7.90 -5.20
C MET A 459 5.34 7.99 -4.91
N ALA A 460 5.87 7.13 -4.04
CA ALA A 460 7.30 7.01 -3.80
C ALA A 460 8.03 6.54 -5.07
N LEU A 461 7.48 5.53 -5.76
CA LEU A 461 8.03 5.05 -7.03
C LEU A 461 7.94 6.12 -8.12
N LYS A 462 6.77 6.76 -8.29
CA LYS A 462 6.60 7.90 -9.21
C LYS A 462 7.66 8.98 -8.96
N CYS A 463 7.84 9.39 -7.70
CA CYS A 463 8.83 10.39 -7.32
C CYS A 463 10.27 9.95 -7.65
N ALA A 464 10.62 8.70 -7.36
CA ALA A 464 11.96 8.18 -7.67
C ALA A 464 12.23 8.12 -9.19
N MET A 465 11.22 7.76 -9.98
CA MET A 465 11.29 7.78 -11.44
C MET A 465 11.46 9.21 -11.97
N GLU A 466 10.66 10.16 -11.52
CA GLU A 466 10.71 11.56 -11.96
C GLU A 466 12.00 12.27 -11.53
N LEU A 467 12.58 11.89 -10.38
CA LEU A 467 13.90 12.32 -9.92
C LEU A 467 15.06 11.58 -10.61
N GLN A 468 14.78 10.63 -11.51
CA GLN A 468 15.78 9.83 -12.22
C GLN A 468 16.72 9.05 -11.28
N ILE A 469 16.23 8.63 -10.12
CA ILE A 469 17.02 7.87 -9.13
C ILE A 469 17.60 6.57 -9.72
N PRO A 470 16.81 5.71 -10.42
CA PRO A 470 17.35 4.47 -10.99
C PRO A 470 18.52 4.72 -11.95
N ASN A 471 18.34 5.65 -12.90
CA ASN A 471 19.37 6.01 -13.89
C ASN A 471 20.60 6.62 -13.21
N THR A 472 20.41 7.47 -12.20
CA THR A 472 21.53 8.10 -11.47
C THR A 472 22.38 7.06 -10.76
N ILE A 473 21.77 6.08 -10.09
CA ILE A 473 22.49 4.99 -9.43
C ILE A 473 23.20 4.11 -10.46
N GLN A 474 22.54 3.76 -11.57
CA GLN A 474 23.16 2.98 -12.65
C GLN A 474 24.41 3.68 -13.19
N HIS A 475 24.31 4.95 -13.57
CA HIS A 475 25.44 5.71 -14.15
C HIS A 475 26.60 5.89 -13.16
N HIS A 476 26.34 5.77 -11.85
CA HIS A 476 27.36 5.79 -10.80
C HIS A 476 28.04 4.42 -10.58
N GLY A 477 27.60 3.36 -11.25
CA GLY A 477 28.14 2.00 -11.10
C GLY A 477 27.28 1.06 -10.27
N GLY A 478 25.99 1.38 -10.08
CA GLY A 478 24.98 0.49 -9.51
C GLY A 478 24.79 0.59 -7.99
N ALA A 479 25.58 1.40 -7.30
CA ALA A 479 25.47 1.63 -5.85
C ALA A 479 25.89 3.05 -5.48
N MET A 480 25.19 3.71 -4.54
CA MET A 480 25.40 5.13 -4.23
C MET A 480 25.00 5.49 -2.79
N THR A 481 25.77 6.33 -2.11
CA THR A 481 25.35 6.86 -0.79
C THR A 481 24.22 7.89 -0.92
N PRO A 482 23.40 8.12 0.12
CA PRO A 482 22.38 9.16 0.12
C PRO A 482 22.93 10.55 -0.25
N SER A 483 24.11 10.90 0.26
CA SER A 483 24.73 12.20 -0.01
C SER A 483 25.18 12.34 -1.46
N GLU A 484 25.82 11.31 -2.02
CA GLU A 484 26.21 11.31 -3.44
C GLU A 484 24.97 11.37 -4.34
N LEU A 485 23.92 10.60 -4.01
CA LEU A 485 22.65 10.58 -4.74
C LEU A 485 21.99 11.96 -4.77
N ALA A 486 21.89 12.61 -3.61
CA ALA A 486 21.35 13.96 -3.52
C ALA A 486 22.13 14.96 -4.39
N ILE A 487 23.47 14.89 -4.38
CA ILE A 487 24.33 15.78 -5.19
C ILE A 487 24.12 15.52 -6.69
N ALA A 488 24.10 14.26 -7.12
CA ALA A 488 23.99 13.95 -8.55
C ALA A 488 22.62 14.31 -9.15
N ILE A 489 21.55 14.22 -8.36
CA ILE A 489 20.21 14.67 -8.76
C ILE A 489 20.11 16.21 -8.75
N GLY A 490 20.97 16.88 -7.99
CA GLY A 490 20.92 18.33 -7.81
C GLY A 490 19.97 18.77 -6.69
N LEU A 491 19.80 17.96 -5.65
CA LEU A 491 18.96 18.30 -4.50
C LEU A 491 19.70 19.25 -3.55
N HIS A 492 18.97 20.24 -3.03
CA HIS A 492 19.47 21.11 -1.97
C HIS A 492 19.80 20.30 -0.69
N PRO A 493 20.89 20.58 0.05
CA PRO A 493 21.30 19.80 1.22
C PRO A 493 20.21 19.62 2.29
N SER A 494 19.29 20.58 2.43
CA SER A 494 18.15 20.48 3.37
C SER A 494 17.18 19.34 3.04
N LYS A 495 17.14 18.86 1.80
CA LYS A 495 16.27 17.76 1.35
C LYS A 495 16.89 16.37 1.59
N LEU A 496 18.17 16.27 1.97
CA LEU A 496 18.83 14.99 2.21
C LEU A 496 18.10 14.10 3.23
N PRO A 497 17.61 14.60 4.40
CA PRO A 497 16.83 13.77 5.31
C PRO A 497 15.51 13.28 4.70
N ARG A 498 14.93 14.04 3.77
CA ARG A 498 13.66 13.72 3.09
C ARG A 498 13.89 12.64 2.04
N LEU A 499 15.01 12.72 1.32
CA LEU A 499 15.45 11.68 0.39
C LEU A 499 15.65 10.34 1.12
N ARG A 500 16.26 10.36 2.32
CA ARG A 500 16.43 9.13 3.12
C ARG A 500 15.09 8.48 3.47
N ARG A 501 14.03 9.27 3.75
CA ARG A 501 12.68 8.74 4.05
C ARG A 501 12.03 8.13 2.80
N LEU A 502 12.12 8.82 1.66
CA LEU A 502 11.67 8.29 0.37
C LEU A 502 12.36 6.94 0.05
N MET A 503 13.69 6.91 0.15
CA MET A 503 14.47 5.69 -0.10
C MET A 503 14.21 4.60 0.93
N ARG A 504 13.85 4.94 2.18
CA ARG A 504 13.47 3.95 3.20
C ARG A 504 12.19 3.21 2.81
N VAL A 505 11.17 3.90 2.30
CA VAL A 505 9.96 3.25 1.76
C VAL A 505 10.33 2.31 0.63
N LEU A 506 11.10 2.80 -0.34
CA LEU A 506 11.47 2.02 -1.53
C LEU A 506 12.41 0.85 -1.25
N THR A 507 13.19 0.89 -0.17
CA THR A 507 14.07 -0.22 0.23
C THR A 507 13.33 -1.26 1.07
N VAL A 508 12.41 -0.84 1.94
CA VAL A 508 11.56 -1.77 2.71
C VAL A 508 10.58 -2.50 1.79
N SER A 509 10.07 -1.85 0.74
CA SER A 509 9.20 -2.47 -0.25
C SER A 509 9.93 -3.35 -1.27
N GLY A 510 11.26 -3.44 -1.20
CA GLY A 510 12.08 -4.27 -2.10
C GLY A 510 12.32 -3.68 -3.49
N ILE A 511 11.94 -2.40 -3.73
CA ILE A 511 12.23 -1.72 -5.00
C ILE A 511 13.73 -1.43 -5.11
N PHE A 512 14.36 -0.86 -4.07
CA PHE A 512 15.82 -0.74 -3.99
C PHE A 512 16.39 -1.65 -2.90
N VAL A 513 17.70 -1.90 -2.94
CA VAL A 513 18.41 -2.55 -1.83
C VAL A 513 19.23 -1.53 -1.06
N VAL A 514 19.38 -1.74 0.25
CA VAL A 514 20.28 -0.97 1.08
C VAL A 514 21.34 -1.90 1.66
N HIS A 515 22.61 -1.56 1.46
CA HIS A 515 23.73 -2.24 2.08
C HIS A 515 24.22 -1.43 3.26
N GLU A 516 24.11 -1.99 4.46
CA GLU A 516 24.65 -1.38 5.66
C GLU A 516 26.17 -1.32 5.57
N SER A 517 26.74 -0.18 5.96
CA SER A 517 28.19 -0.04 6.04
C SER A 517 28.76 -0.94 7.14
N ALA A 518 29.91 -1.59 6.85
CA ALA A 518 30.68 -2.37 7.82
C ALA A 518 31.25 -1.55 9.01
N SER A 519 31.16 -0.21 8.97
CA SER A 519 31.58 0.69 10.05
C SER A 519 30.47 1.70 10.37
N ALA A 520 30.25 1.98 11.66
CA ALA A 520 29.22 2.91 12.16
C ALA A 520 29.34 4.35 11.62
N ASP A 521 30.51 4.72 11.06
CA ASP A 521 30.80 6.08 10.58
C ASP A 521 30.58 6.30 9.07
N LYS A 522 30.16 5.29 8.30
CA LYS A 522 29.84 5.50 6.86
C LYS A 522 28.35 5.34 6.60
N GLU A 523 27.85 6.15 5.69
CA GLU A 523 26.46 6.11 5.26
C GLU A 523 26.10 4.73 4.65
N ALA A 524 24.84 4.34 4.82
CA ALA A 524 24.28 3.22 4.08
C ALA A 524 24.37 3.47 2.57
N VAL A 525 24.48 2.42 1.77
CA VAL A 525 24.60 2.53 0.31
C VAL A 525 23.35 1.95 -0.35
N TYR A 526 22.69 2.73 -1.20
CA TYR A 526 21.56 2.27 -2.00
C TYR A 526 22.04 1.59 -3.27
N GLY A 527 21.42 0.48 -3.64
CA GLY A 527 21.71 -0.26 -4.87
C GLY A 527 20.44 -0.64 -5.62
N LEU A 528 20.62 -1.03 -6.88
CA LEU A 528 19.53 -1.52 -7.73
C LEU A 528 19.17 -2.98 -7.39
N THR A 529 17.89 -3.29 -7.48
CA THR A 529 17.33 -4.66 -7.51
C THR A 529 16.98 -5.06 -8.95
N PRO A 530 16.74 -6.34 -9.24
CA PRO A 530 16.20 -6.76 -10.54
C PRO A 530 14.94 -5.98 -10.95
N THR A 531 14.08 -5.67 -9.99
CA THR A 531 12.86 -4.86 -10.13
C THR A 531 13.18 -3.43 -10.61
N THR A 532 14.09 -2.72 -9.97
CA THR A 532 14.49 -1.36 -10.42
C THR A 532 15.35 -1.33 -11.68
N CYS A 533 16.06 -2.41 -12.02
CA CYS A 533 16.83 -2.47 -13.26
C CYS A 533 15.92 -2.33 -14.49
N LEU A 534 14.65 -2.75 -14.39
CA LEU A 534 13.65 -2.55 -15.44
C LEU A 534 13.26 -1.07 -15.63
N LEU A 535 13.75 -0.13 -14.82
CA LEU A 535 13.50 1.31 -14.96
C LEU A 535 14.68 2.08 -15.55
N VAL A 536 15.78 1.39 -15.86
CA VAL A 536 17.02 2.00 -16.35
C VAL A 536 16.97 2.17 -17.87
N SER A 537 17.31 3.37 -18.35
CA SER A 537 17.17 3.75 -19.77
C SER A 537 18.19 3.11 -20.71
N ASP A 538 19.33 2.67 -20.19
CA ASP A 538 20.42 2.11 -21.00
C ASP A 538 20.09 0.73 -21.60
N GLU A 539 19.12 0.02 -21.04
CA GLU A 539 18.63 -1.28 -21.54
C GLU A 539 17.29 -1.14 -22.27
N VAL A 540 17.31 -0.52 -23.46
CA VAL A 540 16.12 -0.20 -24.28
C VAL A 540 15.15 -1.38 -24.46
N LYS A 541 15.64 -2.62 -24.45
CA LYS A 541 14.79 -3.83 -24.64
C LYS A 541 13.98 -4.23 -23.40
N SER A 542 14.34 -3.77 -22.22
CA SER A 542 13.70 -4.19 -20.95
C SER A 542 13.21 -3.02 -20.11
N ASN A 543 13.32 -1.79 -20.62
CA ASN A 543 12.91 -0.58 -19.92
C ASN A 543 11.38 -0.43 -19.88
N LEU A 544 10.81 -0.51 -18.67
CA LEU A 544 9.40 -0.32 -18.32
C LEU A 544 9.07 1.09 -17.79
N PHE A 545 10.06 2.01 -17.77
CA PHE A 545 9.84 3.39 -17.33
C PHE A 545 8.68 4.08 -18.09
N PRO A 546 8.55 3.98 -19.43
CA PRO A 546 7.45 4.64 -20.14
C PRO A 546 6.05 4.11 -19.78
N ILE A 547 5.87 2.79 -19.68
CA ILE A 547 4.55 2.23 -19.32
C ILE A 547 4.14 2.61 -17.89
N LEU A 548 5.09 2.61 -16.95
CA LEU A 548 4.82 3.08 -15.59
C LEU A 548 4.58 4.58 -15.53
N SER A 549 5.20 5.37 -16.42
CA SER A 549 4.94 6.81 -16.51
C SER A 549 3.49 7.10 -16.91
N LEU A 550 2.91 6.30 -17.83
CA LEU A 550 1.49 6.39 -18.16
C LEU A 550 0.61 5.94 -16.98
N MET A 551 0.90 4.78 -16.38
CA MET A 551 0.10 4.26 -15.26
C MET A 551 0.06 5.20 -14.05
N LEU A 552 1.17 5.90 -13.80
CA LEU A 552 1.34 6.84 -12.70
C LEU A 552 1.15 8.30 -13.13
N ASP A 553 0.60 8.56 -14.31
CA ASP A 553 0.29 9.91 -14.73
C ASP A 553 -0.89 10.49 -13.95
N SER A 554 -0.86 11.80 -13.69
CA SER A 554 -1.91 12.46 -12.91
C SER A 554 -3.28 12.39 -13.60
N THR A 555 -3.32 12.39 -14.93
CA THR A 555 -4.57 12.23 -15.72
C THR A 555 -5.20 10.85 -15.53
N VAL A 556 -4.41 9.83 -15.19
CA VAL A 556 -4.86 8.44 -14.94
C VAL A 556 -5.22 8.23 -13.47
N ILE A 557 -4.45 8.79 -12.52
CA ILE A 557 -4.69 8.59 -11.09
C ILE A 557 -5.88 9.41 -10.57
N THR A 558 -5.99 10.69 -10.96
CA THR A 558 -7.00 11.60 -10.38
C THR A 558 -8.47 11.17 -10.58
N PRO A 559 -8.88 10.51 -11.69
CA PRO A 559 -10.23 9.93 -11.80
C PRO A 559 -10.62 8.99 -10.66
N PHE A 560 -9.67 8.29 -10.03
CA PHE A 560 -9.95 7.38 -8.92
C PHE A 560 -10.40 8.11 -7.64
N PHE A 561 -10.07 9.40 -7.48
CA PHE A 561 -10.55 10.20 -6.35
C PHE A 561 -12.07 10.38 -6.38
N GLY A 562 -12.68 10.29 -7.56
CA GLY A 562 -14.13 10.41 -7.78
C GLY A 562 -14.87 9.08 -7.88
N MET A 563 -14.27 7.94 -7.52
CA MET A 563 -14.83 6.60 -7.79
C MET A 563 -16.25 6.41 -7.23
N LYS A 564 -16.54 6.86 -6.00
CA LYS A 564 -17.90 6.83 -5.43
C LYS A 564 -18.91 7.59 -6.30
N SER A 565 -18.55 8.80 -6.72
CA SER A 565 -19.42 9.64 -7.56
C SER A 565 -19.67 9.04 -8.95
N TRP A 566 -18.74 8.23 -9.45
CA TRP A 566 -18.91 7.46 -10.69
C TRP A 566 -19.77 6.21 -10.49
N PHE A 567 -19.67 5.52 -9.35
CA PHE A 567 -20.54 4.40 -9.02
C PHE A 567 -22.01 4.81 -8.91
N LEU A 568 -22.27 6.02 -8.38
CA LEU A 568 -23.62 6.57 -8.24
C LEU A 568 -24.18 7.20 -9.53
N ASP A 569 -23.39 7.25 -10.60
CA ASP A 569 -23.77 7.86 -11.88
C ASP A 569 -24.03 6.78 -12.93
N GLU A 570 -25.30 6.67 -13.35
CA GLU A 570 -25.76 5.69 -14.35
C GLU A 570 -25.41 6.08 -15.80
N HIS A 571 -25.07 7.34 -16.06
CA HIS A 571 -24.81 7.88 -17.41
C HIS A 571 -23.33 7.90 -17.77
N SER A 572 -22.45 7.99 -16.77
CA SER A 572 -21.01 7.98 -17.00
C SER A 572 -20.50 6.58 -17.31
N ALA A 573 -20.06 6.41 -18.56
CA ALA A 573 -19.52 5.17 -19.08
C ALA A 573 -18.19 4.78 -18.38
N SER A 574 -17.27 5.75 -18.20
CA SER A 574 -15.96 5.54 -17.58
C SER A 574 -15.62 6.58 -16.50
N MET A 575 -14.68 6.25 -15.60
CA MET A 575 -14.17 7.22 -14.62
C MET A 575 -13.40 8.36 -15.30
N PHE A 576 -12.62 8.05 -16.33
CA PHE A 576 -11.85 9.04 -17.08
C PHE A 576 -12.76 10.07 -17.75
N LYS A 577 -13.82 9.62 -18.43
CA LYS A 577 -14.79 10.50 -19.09
C LYS A 577 -15.53 11.37 -18.09
N LYS A 578 -15.86 10.83 -16.91
CA LYS A 578 -16.50 11.62 -15.85
C LYS A 578 -15.57 12.73 -15.33
N ALA A 579 -14.29 12.43 -15.17
CA ALA A 579 -13.29 13.38 -14.64
C ALA A 579 -12.90 14.46 -15.66
N HIS A 580 -12.70 14.08 -16.93
CA HIS A 580 -12.11 14.94 -17.95
C HIS A 580 -13.11 15.44 -19.01
N GLY A 581 -14.33 14.91 -19.04
CA GLY A 581 -15.38 15.26 -20.00
C GLY A 581 -15.25 14.62 -21.39
N ILE A 582 -14.07 14.09 -21.72
CA ILE A 582 -13.76 13.36 -22.95
C ILE A 582 -13.26 11.95 -22.63
N THR A 583 -13.37 11.04 -23.60
CA THR A 583 -12.78 9.70 -23.48
C THR A 583 -11.26 9.76 -23.57
N PHE A 584 -10.59 8.69 -23.14
CA PHE A 584 -9.14 8.58 -23.19
C PHE A 584 -8.58 8.66 -24.61
N TRP A 585 -9.24 8.00 -25.56
CA TRP A 585 -8.84 8.02 -26.96
C TRP A 585 -9.11 9.39 -27.61
N GLU A 586 -10.22 10.05 -27.27
CA GLU A 586 -10.46 11.44 -27.71
C GLU A 586 -9.41 12.42 -27.16
N MET A 587 -8.87 12.19 -25.96
CA MET A 587 -7.77 12.99 -25.41
C MET A 587 -6.47 12.74 -26.18
N ALA A 588 -6.15 11.48 -26.49
CA ALA A 588 -4.99 11.15 -27.31
C ALA A 588 -5.08 11.78 -28.71
N ASP A 589 -6.26 11.77 -29.33
CA ASP A 589 -6.51 12.40 -30.63
C ASP A 589 -6.31 13.93 -30.60
N GLN A 590 -6.54 14.58 -29.45
CA GLN A 590 -6.51 16.04 -29.29
C GLN A 590 -5.19 16.57 -28.72
N ASP A 591 -4.45 15.76 -27.97
CA ASP A 591 -3.20 16.12 -27.30
C ASP A 591 -2.05 15.22 -27.75
N GLU A 592 -1.19 15.76 -28.61
CA GLU A 592 -0.02 15.06 -29.14
C GLU A 592 0.95 14.59 -28.04
N THR A 593 1.08 15.33 -26.94
CA THR A 593 1.95 14.94 -25.83
C THR A 593 1.39 13.72 -25.11
N TYR A 594 0.07 13.70 -24.91
CA TYR A 594 -0.61 12.56 -24.31
C TYR A 594 -0.58 11.33 -25.23
N ASN A 595 -0.78 11.51 -26.54
CA ASN A 595 -0.63 10.44 -27.54
C ASN A 595 0.79 9.85 -27.52
N GLN A 596 1.82 10.70 -27.47
CA GLN A 596 3.21 10.26 -27.37
C GLN A 596 3.47 9.48 -26.07
N LEU A 597 2.90 9.90 -24.94
CA LEU A 597 2.99 9.17 -23.67
C LEU A 597 2.43 7.75 -23.80
N ILE A 598 1.25 7.60 -24.41
CA ILE A 598 0.60 6.30 -24.65
C ILE A 598 1.43 5.44 -25.59
N ASN A 599 1.87 6.00 -26.73
CA ASN A 599 2.64 5.25 -27.71
C ASN A 599 3.98 4.77 -27.13
N ASN A 600 4.68 5.62 -26.39
CA ASN A 600 5.93 5.23 -25.72
C ASN A 600 5.71 4.12 -24.68
N ALA A 601 4.59 4.18 -23.94
CA ALA A 601 4.18 3.13 -23.01
C ALA A 601 3.92 1.79 -23.72
N MET A 602 3.17 1.79 -24.82
CA MET A 602 2.86 0.57 -25.58
C MET A 602 4.11 -0.04 -26.25
N VAL A 603 5.01 0.79 -26.76
CA VAL A 603 6.29 0.37 -27.34
C VAL A 603 7.19 -0.24 -26.26
N SER A 604 7.32 0.41 -25.10
CA SER A 604 8.09 -0.08 -23.95
C SER A 604 7.64 -1.47 -23.52
N ASP A 605 6.33 -1.65 -23.33
CA ASP A 605 5.79 -2.95 -22.94
C ASP A 605 6.01 -4.03 -24.00
N SER A 606 5.82 -3.68 -25.28
CA SER A 606 5.99 -4.64 -26.38
C SER A 606 7.45 -5.09 -26.52
N ASN A 607 8.41 -4.17 -26.37
CA ASN A 607 9.83 -4.51 -26.38
C ASN A 607 10.19 -5.50 -25.26
N PHE A 608 9.66 -5.30 -24.06
CA PHE A 608 9.89 -6.18 -22.92
C PHE A 608 9.22 -7.55 -23.11
N LEU A 609 7.92 -7.58 -23.39
CA LEU A 609 7.14 -8.81 -23.37
C LEU A 609 7.43 -9.71 -24.57
N MET A 610 7.66 -9.14 -25.75
CA MET A 610 7.81 -9.95 -26.98
C MET A 610 9.09 -10.78 -26.98
N ASP A 611 10.19 -10.31 -26.37
CA ASP A 611 11.40 -11.13 -26.19
C ASP A 611 11.10 -12.40 -25.38
N ILE A 612 10.24 -12.28 -24.37
CA ILE A 612 9.82 -13.39 -23.51
C ILE A 612 8.86 -14.31 -24.25
N ILE A 613 7.85 -13.77 -24.94
CA ILE A 613 6.90 -14.57 -25.74
C ILE A 613 7.61 -15.40 -26.80
N LEU A 614 8.56 -14.80 -27.53
CA LEU A 614 9.27 -15.50 -28.59
C LEU A 614 10.17 -16.62 -28.04
N ARG A 615 10.70 -16.44 -26.83
CA ARG A 615 11.54 -17.44 -26.14
C ARG A 615 10.74 -18.56 -25.50
N GLU A 616 9.68 -18.24 -24.76
CA GLU A 616 8.92 -19.19 -23.93
C GLU A 616 7.71 -19.78 -24.66
N CYS A 617 7.14 -19.04 -25.61
CA CYS A 617 5.93 -19.40 -26.34
C CYS A 617 6.16 -19.46 -27.85
N GLY A 618 7.40 -19.56 -28.34
CA GLY A 618 7.72 -19.52 -29.77
C GLY A 618 6.94 -20.53 -30.63
N ASP A 619 6.54 -21.66 -30.05
CA ASP A 619 5.72 -22.68 -30.71
C ASP A 619 4.36 -22.15 -31.19
N VAL A 620 3.83 -21.07 -30.60
CA VAL A 620 2.58 -20.45 -31.05
C VAL A 620 2.72 -19.84 -32.45
N PHE A 621 3.93 -19.64 -32.97
CA PHE A 621 4.14 -19.11 -34.32
C PHE A 621 4.45 -20.18 -35.37
N VAL A 622 4.58 -21.44 -34.96
CA VAL A 622 4.90 -22.55 -35.87
C VAL A 622 3.74 -22.80 -36.84
N GLY A 623 4.08 -22.96 -38.12
CA GLY A 623 3.12 -23.24 -39.20
C GLY A 623 2.39 -22.01 -39.75
N ILE A 624 2.60 -20.82 -39.20
CA ILE A 624 2.03 -19.57 -39.70
C ILE A 624 2.83 -19.10 -40.93
N THR A 625 2.13 -18.67 -41.99
CA THR A 625 2.76 -18.12 -43.21
C THR A 625 2.56 -16.61 -43.36
N SER A 626 1.44 -16.07 -42.87
CA SER A 626 1.16 -14.64 -42.80
C SER A 626 0.47 -14.29 -41.48
N LEU A 627 0.83 -13.14 -40.92
CA LEU A 627 0.32 -12.66 -39.65
C LEU A 627 -0.04 -11.18 -39.74
N ILE A 628 -1.24 -10.81 -39.28
CA ILE A 628 -1.60 -9.41 -39.06
C ILE A 628 -1.65 -9.14 -37.56
N ASP A 629 -0.87 -8.16 -37.13
CA ASP A 629 -0.92 -7.55 -35.80
C ASP A 629 -2.05 -6.51 -35.81
N VAL A 630 -3.19 -6.85 -35.21
CA VAL A 630 -4.43 -6.06 -35.27
C VAL A 630 -4.44 -5.08 -34.11
N ALA A 631 -4.62 -3.80 -34.41
CA ALA A 631 -4.38 -2.68 -33.51
C ALA A 631 -2.94 -2.73 -32.93
N GLY A 632 -1.97 -3.02 -33.80
CA GLY A 632 -0.56 -3.25 -33.44
C GLY A 632 0.26 -1.99 -33.15
N GLY A 633 -0.35 -0.81 -33.13
CA GLY A 633 0.30 0.48 -32.90
C GLY A 633 1.40 0.76 -33.92
N HIS A 634 2.59 1.12 -33.43
CA HIS A 634 3.79 1.34 -34.25
C HIS A 634 4.54 0.04 -34.62
N GLY A 635 3.89 -1.12 -34.51
CA GLY A 635 4.37 -2.40 -35.04
C GLY A 635 5.52 -3.06 -34.27
N GLY A 636 5.68 -2.74 -32.98
CA GLY A 636 6.72 -3.32 -32.13
C GLY A 636 6.63 -4.85 -32.06
N ALA A 637 5.43 -5.40 -31.86
CA ALA A 637 5.22 -6.84 -31.78
C ALA A 637 5.38 -7.53 -33.15
N ALA A 638 4.72 -7.01 -34.19
CA ALA A 638 4.89 -7.51 -35.57
C ALA A 638 6.37 -7.59 -35.99
N ARG A 639 7.18 -6.59 -35.64
CA ARG A 639 8.62 -6.56 -35.96
C ARG A 639 9.41 -7.59 -35.18
N ALA A 640 9.14 -7.75 -33.89
CA ALA A 640 9.78 -8.78 -33.09
C ALA A 640 9.50 -10.18 -33.66
N ILE A 641 8.26 -10.43 -34.08
CA ILE A 641 7.84 -11.68 -34.72
C ILE A 641 8.53 -11.86 -36.07
N ALA A 642 8.51 -10.85 -36.94
CA ALA A 642 9.15 -10.91 -38.27
C ALA A 642 10.66 -11.19 -38.18
N ASN A 643 11.33 -10.62 -37.18
CA ASN A 643 12.76 -10.85 -36.95
C ASN A 643 13.06 -12.27 -36.45
N ALA A 644 12.22 -12.81 -35.55
CA ALA A 644 12.39 -14.16 -35.02
C ALA A 644 11.97 -15.26 -36.01
N PHE A 645 11.00 -14.95 -36.88
CA PHE A 645 10.44 -15.87 -37.87
C PHE A 645 10.39 -15.20 -39.26
N PRO A 646 11.54 -15.08 -39.96
CA PRO A 646 11.62 -14.38 -41.25
C PRO A 646 10.74 -14.95 -42.37
N GLN A 647 10.26 -16.18 -42.20
CA GLN A 647 9.32 -16.83 -43.11
C GLN A 647 7.87 -16.33 -42.96
N ILE A 648 7.53 -15.67 -41.85
CA ILE A 648 6.18 -15.15 -41.59
C ILE A 648 6.09 -13.76 -42.21
N LYS A 649 5.14 -13.59 -43.13
CA LYS A 649 4.80 -12.26 -43.65
C LYS A 649 3.97 -11.50 -42.60
N CYS A 650 4.62 -10.66 -41.81
CA CYS A 650 3.96 -9.81 -40.83
C CYS A 650 3.43 -8.51 -41.47
N THR A 651 2.33 -7.99 -40.94
CA THR A 651 1.72 -6.71 -41.33
C THR A 651 1.03 -6.14 -40.10
N VAL A 652 0.96 -4.81 -39.97
CA VAL A 652 0.24 -4.14 -38.89
C VAL A 652 -1.05 -3.55 -39.45
N LEU A 653 -2.17 -3.76 -38.76
CA LEU A 653 -3.43 -3.06 -39.03
C LEU A 653 -3.70 -2.11 -37.87
N ASP A 654 -3.86 -0.83 -38.14
CA ASP A 654 -4.23 0.17 -37.12
C ASP A 654 -5.03 1.33 -37.72
N LEU A 655 -5.54 2.22 -36.86
CA LEU A 655 -6.31 3.39 -37.24
C LEU A 655 -5.50 4.34 -38.14
N PRO A 656 -6.18 5.14 -38.98
CA PRO A 656 -5.51 6.03 -39.93
C PRO A 656 -4.50 7.00 -39.31
N HIS A 657 -4.80 7.56 -38.13
CA HIS A 657 -3.90 8.51 -37.47
C HIS A 657 -2.64 7.81 -36.92
N VAL A 658 -2.77 6.61 -36.35
CA VAL A 658 -1.63 5.82 -35.86
C VAL A 658 -0.71 5.40 -37.01
N VAL A 659 -1.29 4.95 -38.12
CA VAL A 659 -0.52 4.54 -39.30
C VAL A 659 0.18 5.74 -39.97
N ALA A 660 -0.39 6.94 -39.88
CA ALA A 660 0.24 8.15 -40.43
C ALA A 660 1.55 8.51 -39.70
N ASP A 661 1.62 8.23 -38.40
CA ASP A 661 2.79 8.49 -37.54
C ASP A 661 3.72 7.28 -37.40
N ALA A 662 3.41 6.18 -38.09
CA ALA A 662 4.19 4.95 -38.02
C ALA A 662 5.61 5.14 -38.60
N PRO A 663 6.63 4.46 -38.04
CA PRO A 663 8.01 4.58 -38.52
C PRO A 663 8.16 4.17 -39.99
N THR A 664 8.84 5.01 -40.79
CA THR A 664 8.95 4.83 -42.26
C THR A 664 10.04 3.88 -42.74
N ASP A 665 10.98 3.46 -41.87
CA ASP A 665 12.19 2.71 -42.23
C ASP A 665 12.05 1.18 -42.03
N ASP A 666 10.82 0.66 -42.07
CA ASP A 666 10.55 -0.70 -41.59
C ASP A 666 10.12 -1.72 -42.64
N HIS A 667 10.66 -2.93 -42.49
CA HIS A 667 10.33 -4.11 -43.30
C HIS A 667 8.94 -4.70 -42.99
N VAL A 668 8.16 -4.10 -42.09
CA VAL A 668 6.79 -4.52 -41.77
C VAL A 668 5.80 -3.50 -42.36
N PRO A 669 4.96 -3.89 -43.33
CA PRO A 669 3.96 -2.99 -43.91
C PRO A 669 2.84 -2.66 -42.92
N PHE A 670 2.26 -1.47 -43.07
CA PHE A 670 1.10 -1.00 -42.32
C PHE A 670 -0.15 -0.91 -43.20
N ILE A 671 -1.30 -1.23 -42.62
CA ILE A 671 -2.63 -1.11 -43.22
C ILE A 671 -3.43 -0.16 -42.34
N SER A 672 -3.88 0.95 -42.93
CA SER A 672 -4.81 1.87 -42.28
C SER A 672 -6.24 1.30 -42.36
N GLY A 673 -6.89 1.09 -41.22
CA GLY A 673 -8.25 0.56 -41.17
C GLY A 673 -8.85 0.51 -39.76
N ASP A 674 -10.08 0.00 -39.68
CA ASP A 674 -10.81 -0.18 -38.42
C ASP A 674 -11.16 -1.67 -38.25
N MET A 675 -10.69 -2.27 -37.17
CA MET A 675 -10.90 -3.70 -36.85
C MET A 675 -12.38 -4.07 -36.63
N PHE A 676 -13.25 -3.10 -36.28
CA PHE A 676 -14.70 -3.33 -36.19
C PHE A 676 -15.35 -3.46 -37.57
N VAL A 677 -14.75 -2.86 -38.58
CA VAL A 677 -15.29 -2.82 -39.94
C VAL A 677 -14.72 -3.98 -40.76
N TYR A 678 -13.40 -4.08 -40.86
CA TYR A 678 -12.72 -5.04 -41.73
C TYR A 678 -11.30 -5.37 -41.27
N ILE A 679 -11.00 -6.67 -41.19
CA ILE A 679 -9.66 -7.19 -40.99
C ILE A 679 -9.25 -7.95 -42.26
N PRO A 680 -8.12 -7.61 -42.92
CA PRO A 680 -7.67 -8.32 -44.11
C PRO A 680 -7.35 -9.80 -43.85
N PRO A 681 -7.47 -10.69 -44.85
CA PRO A 681 -7.19 -12.10 -44.65
C PRO A 681 -5.72 -12.39 -44.31
N ALA A 682 -5.48 -13.25 -43.32
CA ALA A 682 -4.15 -13.74 -42.94
C ALA A 682 -4.22 -15.16 -42.37
N ASN A 683 -3.07 -15.85 -42.32
CA ASN A 683 -3.02 -17.19 -41.73
C ASN A 683 -3.26 -17.15 -40.22
N ALA A 684 -2.77 -16.10 -39.55
CA ALA A 684 -3.05 -15.83 -38.16
C ALA A 684 -3.24 -14.34 -37.90
N LEU A 685 -3.99 -14.04 -36.84
CA LEU A 685 -4.14 -12.69 -36.31
C LEU A 685 -3.54 -12.63 -34.91
N PHE A 686 -2.79 -11.58 -34.61
CA PHE A 686 -2.19 -11.32 -33.31
C PHE A 686 -2.86 -10.09 -32.69
N LEU A 687 -3.36 -10.22 -31.45
CA LEU A 687 -4.00 -9.14 -30.71
C LEU A 687 -3.39 -9.09 -29.30
N LYS A 688 -2.60 -8.06 -29.02
CA LYS A 688 -1.97 -7.84 -27.70
C LYS A 688 -2.58 -6.60 -27.07
N TRP A 689 -3.11 -6.72 -25.85
CA TRP A 689 -3.76 -5.60 -25.13
C TRP A 689 -4.88 -4.94 -25.94
N ILE A 690 -5.77 -5.76 -26.48
CA ILE A 690 -6.93 -5.26 -27.24
C ILE A 690 -8.20 -5.53 -26.47
N PHE A 691 -8.49 -6.78 -26.13
CA PHE A 691 -9.81 -7.14 -25.61
C PHE A 691 -10.05 -6.64 -24.19
N HIS A 692 -9.00 -6.26 -23.47
CA HIS A 692 -9.14 -5.66 -22.16
C HIS A 692 -9.70 -4.23 -22.20
N ASP A 693 -9.67 -3.54 -23.33
CA ASP A 693 -10.23 -2.19 -23.48
C ASP A 693 -11.75 -2.20 -23.70
N TRP A 694 -12.32 -3.34 -24.09
CA TRP A 694 -13.68 -3.43 -24.62
C TRP A 694 -14.60 -4.29 -23.76
N GLY A 695 -15.89 -3.91 -23.76
CA GLY A 695 -16.97 -4.75 -23.24
C GLY A 695 -17.17 -6.03 -24.05
N ASP A 696 -17.88 -7.00 -23.47
CA ASP A 696 -18.08 -8.34 -24.09
C ASP A 696 -18.71 -8.25 -25.49
N GLU A 697 -19.71 -7.38 -25.68
CA GLU A 697 -20.38 -7.23 -26.98
C GLU A 697 -19.43 -6.79 -28.08
N ASP A 698 -18.52 -5.87 -27.77
CA ASP A 698 -17.54 -5.35 -28.72
C ASP A 698 -16.42 -6.36 -28.96
N CYS A 699 -15.98 -7.08 -27.92
CA CYS A 699 -15.06 -8.20 -28.06
C CYS A 699 -15.63 -9.26 -29.02
N VAL A 700 -16.92 -9.59 -28.90
CA VAL A 700 -17.58 -10.56 -29.80
C VAL A 700 -17.65 -10.03 -31.24
N LYS A 701 -17.87 -8.73 -31.46
CA LYS A 701 -17.83 -8.14 -32.81
C LYS A 701 -16.44 -8.25 -33.43
N ILE A 702 -15.40 -7.90 -32.69
CA ILE A 702 -14.00 -7.98 -33.14
C ILE A 702 -13.62 -9.44 -33.44
N LEU A 703 -13.96 -10.38 -32.55
CA LEU A 703 -13.66 -11.80 -32.73
C LEU A 703 -14.38 -12.39 -33.96
N LYS A 704 -15.61 -11.96 -34.26
CA LYS A 704 -16.30 -12.35 -35.51
C LYS A 704 -15.54 -11.86 -36.74
N LYS A 705 -15.02 -10.63 -36.73
CA LYS A 705 -14.14 -10.12 -37.80
C LYS A 705 -12.83 -10.89 -37.90
N CYS A 706 -12.25 -11.26 -36.77
CA CYS A 706 -11.07 -12.10 -36.74
C CYS A 706 -11.34 -13.46 -37.39
N LYS A 707 -12.48 -14.09 -37.05
CA LYS A 707 -12.91 -15.36 -37.61
C LYS A 707 -13.13 -15.29 -39.13
N GLU A 708 -13.74 -14.21 -39.62
CA GLU A 708 -13.94 -13.96 -41.06
C GLU A 708 -12.62 -13.85 -41.84
N ALA A 709 -11.55 -13.40 -41.18
CA ALA A 709 -10.25 -13.09 -41.79
C ALA A 709 -9.23 -14.24 -41.74
N ILE A 710 -9.49 -15.32 -41.00
CA ILE A 710 -8.59 -16.48 -40.92
C ILE A 710 -9.12 -17.68 -41.71
N PRO A 711 -8.25 -18.54 -42.26
CA PRO A 711 -8.68 -19.80 -42.85
C PRO A 711 -9.14 -20.81 -41.79
N PRO A 712 -9.67 -21.98 -42.17
CA PRO A 712 -9.91 -23.07 -41.23
C PRO A 712 -8.63 -23.57 -40.53
N ARG A 713 -8.79 -24.27 -39.40
CA ARG A 713 -7.67 -24.74 -38.56
C ARG A 713 -6.69 -25.67 -39.29
N ASP A 714 -7.20 -26.55 -40.15
CA ASP A 714 -6.39 -27.48 -40.95
C ASP A 714 -5.53 -26.77 -42.02
N ALA A 715 -5.95 -25.58 -42.43
CA ALA A 715 -5.17 -24.63 -43.23
C ALA A 715 -4.31 -23.67 -42.37
N GLY A 716 -4.17 -23.95 -41.07
CA GLY A 716 -3.32 -23.21 -40.12
C GLY A 716 -3.97 -21.96 -39.52
N GLY A 717 -5.28 -21.76 -39.71
CA GLY A 717 -6.00 -20.59 -39.22
C GLY A 717 -6.11 -20.53 -37.70
N LYS A 718 -5.66 -19.42 -37.10
CA LYS A 718 -5.84 -19.16 -35.67
C LYS A 718 -5.76 -17.68 -35.29
N VAL A 719 -6.34 -17.33 -34.15
CA VAL A 719 -6.12 -16.03 -33.49
C VAL A 719 -5.22 -16.26 -32.27
N ILE A 720 -4.24 -15.38 -32.08
CA ILE A 720 -3.33 -15.36 -30.93
C ILE A 720 -3.62 -14.09 -30.15
N ILE A 721 -4.07 -14.24 -28.91
CA ILE A 721 -4.38 -13.14 -28.02
C ILE A 721 -3.35 -13.10 -26.89
N VAL A 722 -2.90 -11.91 -26.53
CA VAL A 722 -2.05 -11.68 -25.35
C VAL A 722 -2.75 -10.67 -24.45
N ASP A 723 -3.44 -11.19 -23.44
CA ASP A 723 -4.18 -10.42 -22.43
C ASP A 723 -4.11 -11.13 -21.07
N MET A 724 -4.62 -10.49 -20.03
CA MET A 724 -4.72 -11.11 -18.70
C MET A 724 -5.86 -12.14 -18.68
N VAL A 725 -5.62 -13.24 -17.97
CA VAL A 725 -6.67 -14.18 -17.57
C VAL A 725 -6.66 -14.20 -16.05
N VAL A 726 -7.60 -13.49 -15.44
CA VAL A 726 -7.66 -13.30 -13.99
C VAL A 726 -7.75 -14.67 -13.30
N GLY A 727 -6.89 -14.88 -12.29
CA GLY A 727 -6.82 -16.14 -11.55
C GLY A 727 -6.01 -17.25 -12.23
N SER A 728 -5.50 -17.03 -13.44
CA SER A 728 -4.57 -17.96 -14.11
C SER A 728 -3.11 -17.59 -13.85
N GLY A 729 -2.21 -18.57 -14.00
CA GLY A 729 -0.76 -18.39 -13.79
C GLY A 729 -0.29 -18.77 -12.38
N PRO A 730 0.86 -18.25 -11.92
CA PRO A 730 1.41 -18.54 -10.60
C PRO A 730 0.44 -18.17 -9.46
N ASN A 731 0.26 -19.09 -8.50
CA ASN A 731 -0.65 -18.90 -7.37
C ASN A 731 -0.03 -18.09 -6.21
N GLU A 732 0.85 -17.14 -6.53
CA GLU A 732 1.48 -16.27 -5.56
C GLU A 732 0.57 -15.08 -5.24
N ILE A 733 0.54 -14.65 -3.98
CA ILE A 733 -0.40 -13.62 -3.53
C ILE A 733 -0.18 -12.29 -4.25
N VAL A 734 1.08 -11.89 -4.49
CA VAL A 734 1.44 -10.65 -5.19
C VAL A 734 0.96 -10.70 -6.64
N THR A 735 1.13 -11.82 -7.33
CA THR A 735 0.63 -12.01 -8.70
C THR A 735 -0.89 -11.90 -8.77
N ARG A 736 -1.61 -12.56 -7.85
CA ARG A 736 -3.08 -12.48 -7.77
C ARG A 736 -3.57 -11.07 -7.43
N GLU A 737 -2.94 -10.40 -6.47
CA GLU A 737 -3.24 -9.00 -6.12
C GLU A 737 -3.01 -8.10 -7.34
N THR A 738 -1.90 -8.26 -8.06
CA THR A 738 -1.59 -7.46 -9.25
C THR A 738 -2.64 -7.65 -10.35
N GLN A 739 -3.11 -8.88 -10.58
CA GLN A 739 -4.17 -9.14 -11.56
C GLN A 739 -5.47 -8.41 -11.21
N VAL A 740 -5.92 -8.47 -9.96
CA VAL A 740 -7.17 -7.82 -9.55
C VAL A 740 -7.02 -6.30 -9.43
N PHE A 741 -5.83 -5.80 -9.07
CA PHE A 741 -5.54 -4.37 -9.13
C PHE A 741 -5.63 -3.87 -10.56
N PHE A 742 -5.10 -4.62 -11.52
CA PHE A 742 -5.19 -4.26 -12.94
C PHE A 742 -6.63 -4.29 -13.46
N ASP A 743 -7.44 -5.29 -13.07
CA ASP A 743 -8.87 -5.35 -13.43
C ASP A 743 -9.68 -4.17 -12.89
N LEU A 744 -9.43 -3.75 -11.65
CA LEU A 744 -10.06 -2.55 -11.10
C LEU A 744 -9.48 -1.27 -11.73
N PHE A 745 -8.18 -1.25 -12.00
CA PHE A 745 -7.49 -0.15 -12.66
C PHE A 745 -8.14 0.13 -14.02
N ILE A 746 -8.22 -0.86 -14.91
CA ILE A 746 -8.68 -0.70 -16.30
C ILE A 746 -10.14 -0.22 -16.41
N MET A 747 -10.94 -0.27 -15.33
CA MET A 747 -12.27 0.34 -15.31
C MET A 747 -12.25 1.85 -15.58
N TYR A 748 -11.10 2.52 -15.44
CA TYR A 748 -10.98 3.95 -15.79
C TYR A 748 -11.29 4.22 -17.28
N LEU A 749 -11.08 3.23 -18.15
CA LEU A 749 -11.34 3.23 -19.60
C LEU A 749 -12.55 2.40 -20.03
N GLU A 750 -13.40 1.97 -19.09
CA GLU A 750 -14.48 0.98 -19.31
C GLU A 750 -14.02 -0.48 -19.50
N GLY A 751 -12.70 -0.70 -19.50
CA GLY A 751 -12.09 -2.00 -19.78
C GLY A 751 -12.45 -3.12 -18.81
N ILE A 752 -12.07 -4.34 -19.18
CA ILE A 752 -12.39 -5.59 -18.50
C ILE A 752 -11.23 -6.57 -18.58
N GLU A 753 -10.67 -6.95 -17.44
CA GLU A 753 -9.89 -8.19 -17.35
C GLU A 753 -10.82 -9.34 -16.99
N ARG A 754 -10.65 -10.47 -17.69
CA ARG A 754 -11.62 -11.57 -17.67
C ARG A 754 -11.04 -12.80 -16.99
N GLU A 755 -11.88 -13.49 -16.23
CA GLU A 755 -11.62 -14.86 -15.80
C GLU A 755 -11.80 -15.83 -16.99
N GLU A 756 -11.24 -17.04 -16.90
CA GLU A 756 -11.28 -18.02 -18.00
C GLU A 756 -12.71 -18.34 -18.47
N PHE A 757 -13.69 -18.41 -17.57
CA PHE A 757 -15.08 -18.69 -17.95
C PHE A 757 -15.73 -17.53 -18.73
N GLU A 758 -15.32 -16.28 -18.46
CA GLU A 758 -15.78 -15.08 -19.18
C GLU A 758 -15.14 -15.04 -20.58
N TRP A 759 -13.84 -15.34 -20.67
CA TRP A 759 -13.14 -15.55 -21.94
C TRP A 759 -13.81 -16.64 -22.80
N LYS A 760 -14.06 -17.82 -22.21
CA LYS A 760 -14.74 -18.93 -22.88
C LYS A 760 -16.09 -18.51 -23.44
N LYS A 761 -16.88 -17.74 -22.67
CA LYS A 761 -18.19 -17.26 -23.11
C LYS A 761 -18.07 -16.43 -24.39
N ILE A 762 -17.19 -15.43 -24.41
CA ILE A 762 -17.04 -14.56 -25.60
C ILE A 762 -16.45 -15.30 -26.81
N PHE A 763 -15.57 -16.29 -26.59
CA PHE A 763 -15.07 -17.13 -27.69
C PHE A 763 -16.19 -17.93 -28.36
N MET A 764 -17.04 -18.57 -27.55
CA MET A 764 -18.15 -19.39 -28.02
C MET A 764 -19.23 -18.54 -28.73
N GLU A 765 -19.58 -17.38 -28.18
CA GLU A 765 -20.53 -16.44 -28.79
C GLU A 765 -20.02 -15.85 -30.12
N SER A 766 -18.71 -15.78 -30.28
CA SER A 766 -18.04 -15.39 -31.53
C SER A 766 -17.93 -16.53 -32.54
N GLY A 767 -18.33 -17.73 -32.15
CA GLY A 767 -18.36 -18.92 -32.99
C GLY A 767 -17.06 -19.71 -33.04
N PHE A 768 -16.06 -19.41 -32.21
CA PHE A 768 -14.88 -20.28 -32.07
C PHE A 768 -15.25 -21.56 -31.33
N SER A 769 -14.61 -22.66 -31.69
CA SER A 769 -14.95 -24.00 -31.18
C SER A 769 -13.96 -24.53 -30.13
N GLU A 770 -12.69 -24.12 -30.25
CA GLU A 770 -11.61 -24.55 -29.37
C GLU A 770 -10.70 -23.37 -29.02
N TYR A 771 -10.15 -23.41 -27.80
CA TYR A 771 -9.13 -22.47 -27.36
C TYR A 771 -8.09 -23.16 -26.46
N LYS A 772 -6.92 -22.53 -26.34
CA LYS A 772 -5.85 -22.96 -25.44
C LYS A 772 -5.26 -21.74 -24.74
N ILE A 773 -5.13 -21.79 -23.42
CA ILE A 773 -4.51 -20.73 -22.60
C ILE A 773 -3.13 -21.21 -22.12
N ILE A 774 -2.14 -20.35 -22.25
CA ILE A 774 -0.75 -20.56 -21.80
C ILE A 774 -0.41 -19.43 -20.81
N SER A 775 -0.31 -19.75 -19.53
CA SER A 775 -0.14 -18.77 -18.44
C SER A 775 1.28 -18.78 -17.87
N VAL A 776 2.26 -18.46 -18.71
CA VAL A 776 3.70 -18.41 -18.35
C VAL A 776 4.30 -17.00 -18.41
N LEU A 777 3.46 -15.96 -18.56
CA LEU A 777 3.89 -14.58 -18.81
C LEU A 777 3.58 -13.65 -17.62
N GLY A 778 3.90 -14.09 -16.41
CA GLY A 778 3.62 -13.34 -15.18
C GLY A 778 2.11 -13.20 -14.98
N VAL A 779 1.59 -11.97 -15.02
CA VAL A 779 0.15 -11.71 -14.93
C VAL A 779 -0.60 -11.96 -16.24
N ARG A 780 0.08 -12.06 -17.39
CA ARG A 780 -0.54 -12.21 -18.72
C ARG A 780 -0.56 -13.66 -19.17
N SER A 781 -1.39 -13.94 -20.16
CA SER A 781 -1.47 -15.24 -20.82
C SER A 781 -1.43 -15.09 -22.34
N VAL A 782 -0.98 -16.14 -23.03
CA VAL A 782 -1.22 -16.31 -24.47
C VAL A 782 -2.44 -17.19 -24.65
N ILE A 783 -3.39 -16.75 -25.47
CA ILE A 783 -4.59 -17.51 -25.80
C ILE A 783 -4.59 -17.81 -27.30
N GLU A 784 -4.63 -19.08 -27.68
CA GLU A 784 -4.84 -19.51 -29.06
C GLU A 784 -6.33 -19.82 -29.27
N LEU A 785 -6.97 -19.21 -30.28
CA LEU A 785 -8.35 -19.51 -30.69
C LEU A 785 -8.38 -20.17 -32.05
N TYR A 786 -9.25 -21.17 -32.21
CA TYR A 786 -9.40 -21.94 -33.44
C TYR A 786 -10.85 -21.87 -33.98
N PRO A 787 -11.03 -21.53 -35.27
CA PRO A 787 -12.33 -21.19 -35.88
C PRO A 787 -13.32 -22.36 -35.97
#